data_AF-A0A914FGR2-F1
#
_entry.id   AF-A0A914FGR2-F1
#
_cell.length_a   1.000
_cell.length_b   1.000
_cell.length_c   1.000
_cell.angle_alpha   90.00
_cell.angle_beta   90.00
_cell.angle_gamma   90.00
#
_symmetry.space_group_name_H-M   'P 1'
#
loop_
_entity.id
_entity.type
_entity.pdbx_description
1 polymer ?
#
loop_
_entity_poly.entity_id
_entity_poly.type
_entity_poly.pdbx_seq_one_letter_code
_entity_poly.pdbx_strand_id
1 'polypeptide(L)'
;MREVHQTLNDTKEPYIDTRMPLAPAIKQYCFLHPMSAKAKAFSEAAYVSSLMALRLKNLGLRESEITIGLDPKVLMKSVLGDICPRQATETCSDSEYRTLSGSCNNVKNPLWGTAFEPFQRLTSAYYSDGIQSIRDSKTRQTLPNTRQLSLNLFENPSAEQTVVNEMVPFWLYFIASDLGEIIPNQYFTPYNNNFKPFPCCDASFVHPDCLPIHITSSDYFYSRSNVTCLPYTRSLPAPRHLCRLGHREQINTVTSFLDASTIYGSSKEQMEKLRASEGGLLITSSFGSLSDLLPQDVQSNEYCQSPTRKRCFLSGTSDTNILPEISALHMLFVRQHNALAKAFKNLNRHWSDERIFQEARKIVVAQIQHITFNEFLPVLIGHDNIKEFDLKLKDSGYSADYDVEIDSTTLNEFTTVATVAAFSLLNGRRRKAISERFNNPDELYDPEGIEKAFLFNNPDELYDPEGIEKAFFHMTNDPAEIPGLKISTEFRGKFLKSRTSKVGLDLATIAITQSRDHGLPSYTQMRRQCGLSRFYTFHDLKKEFINETYASTLAQYYESVDDIDLLIGVLAEKPKKGSFIGSTLSCIIGNQMYRTKAGDRYWYENYFAASAFTDDKLSQIRSTTLSKLICSLTKTENIQVSSFLLPDNFDNSPIDCKSTAFKGFDLSLWKDTQNDLQLPITHETIQKVIKIAQLNLEDQKKREIGNIRKNQKTFEKGDPLFAYANMMRAKAESKEVSKVSALLLETTRILLRGESLPDGEKLPALDIESLQEILPSIDVSFFVNNFTAFLSEDGKATKDECLPKMLPCDHTSRYRTYSGWCNNLRKPNYGNAFTPLRHLMQPVYEDGFDTPRSKSKSGAPLPSAREISNAVHVDRNITHVKFTHMVMQFGQFIDHELTHSPTARGPNDEILNCTRCDSPTAISVHCMPLKIQPNDPFFPSKYDDGTPRCLPFARSLLGQLSLGYRNQLNQLTA
;
A
#
# COMPACT_ATOMS: atom_id res chain seq x y z
N MET A 1 -32.61 7.23 -8.20
CA MET A 1 -32.20 8.64 -8.04
C MET A 1 -33.08 9.40 -7.07
N ARG A 2 -34.31 9.84 -7.40
CA ARG A 2 -35.14 10.62 -6.46
C ARG A 2 -35.33 9.94 -5.09
N GLU A 3 -35.69 8.66 -5.10
CA GLU A 3 -35.81 7.86 -3.86
C GLU A 3 -34.49 7.78 -3.09
N VAL A 4 -33.37 7.52 -3.77
CA VAL A 4 -32.04 7.48 -3.15
C VAL A 4 -31.65 8.82 -2.55
N HIS A 5 -31.88 9.93 -3.26
CA HIS A 5 -31.63 11.26 -2.73
C HIS A 5 -32.50 11.56 -1.52
N GLN A 6 -33.77 11.13 -1.53
CA GLN A 6 -34.66 11.27 -0.39
C GLN A 6 -34.19 10.42 0.81
N THR A 7 -33.65 9.22 0.56
CA THR A 7 -33.06 8.33 1.58
C THR A 7 -31.75 8.89 2.14
N LEU A 8 -30.82 9.33 1.29
CA LEU A 8 -29.48 9.79 1.71
C LEU A 8 -29.44 11.21 2.27
N ASN A 9 -30.43 12.04 1.92
CA ASN A 9 -30.53 13.44 2.32
C ASN A 9 -31.79 13.74 3.13
N ASP A 10 -32.33 12.75 3.84
CA ASP A 10 -33.52 12.95 4.68
C ASP A 10 -33.27 14.15 5.62
N THR A 11 -34.19 15.12 5.58
CA THR A 11 -33.90 16.54 5.89
C THR A 11 -34.10 16.91 7.35
N LYS A 12 -34.50 15.95 8.20
CA LYS A 12 -34.60 16.14 9.64
C LYS A 12 -33.33 15.63 10.31
N GLU A 13 -32.63 16.52 10.98
CA GLU A 13 -31.48 16.17 11.81
C GLU A 13 -31.91 15.10 12.84
N PRO A 14 -31.33 13.89 12.81
CA PRO A 14 -31.74 12.82 13.70
C PRO A 14 -31.43 13.17 15.14
N TYR A 15 -32.41 12.92 16.01
CA TYR A 15 -32.33 13.14 17.44
C TYR A 15 -32.42 11.81 18.17
N ILE A 16 -31.41 11.49 18.97
CA ILE A 16 -31.45 10.37 19.92
C ILE A 16 -31.72 10.96 21.30
N ASP A 17 -32.83 10.55 21.93
CA ASP A 17 -33.14 10.97 23.30
C ASP A 17 -32.03 10.50 24.24
N THR A 18 -31.33 11.45 24.85
CA THR A 18 -30.21 11.19 25.76
C THR A 18 -30.65 10.52 27.06
N ARG A 19 -31.96 10.51 27.37
CA ARG A 19 -32.54 9.78 28.50
C ARG A 19 -32.75 8.29 28.20
N MET A 20 -32.66 7.88 26.93
CA MET A 20 -32.77 6.47 26.56
C MET A 20 -31.58 5.68 27.15
N PRO A 21 -31.82 4.55 27.84
CA PRO A 21 -30.74 3.80 28.52
C PRO A 21 -29.57 3.40 27.63
N LEU A 22 -29.82 3.21 26.34
CA LEU A 22 -28.82 2.80 25.34
C LEU A 22 -28.15 3.97 24.61
N ALA A 23 -28.61 5.22 24.80
CA ALA A 23 -28.09 6.37 24.05
C ALA A 23 -26.55 6.49 24.10
N PRO A 24 -25.87 6.29 25.25
CA PRO A 24 -24.41 6.34 25.29
C PRO A 24 -23.74 5.25 24.47
N ALA A 25 -24.24 4.02 24.53
CA ALA A 25 -23.66 2.88 23.82
C ALA A 25 -23.85 3.00 22.30
N ILE A 26 -25.00 3.52 21.84
CA ILE A 26 -25.27 3.78 20.43
C ILE A 26 -24.34 4.86 19.88
N LYS A 27 -24.14 5.95 20.63
CA LYS A 27 -23.19 6.99 20.26
C LYS A 27 -21.78 6.41 20.14
N GLN A 28 -21.32 5.66 21.13
CA GLN A 28 -20.00 5.02 21.09
C GLN A 28 -19.82 4.09 19.90
N TYR A 29 -20.82 3.25 19.59
CA TYR A 29 -20.76 2.36 18.43
C TYR A 29 -20.61 3.14 17.11
N CYS A 30 -21.32 4.26 16.97
CA CYS A 30 -21.21 5.15 15.81
C CYS A 30 -19.82 5.80 15.70
N PHE A 31 -19.20 6.18 16.81
CA PHE A 31 -17.87 6.79 16.84
C PHE A 31 -16.73 5.80 16.61
N LEU A 32 -16.91 4.53 16.99
CA LEU A 32 -15.95 3.46 16.69
C LEU A 32 -15.91 3.12 15.20
N HIS A 33 -16.96 3.44 14.45
CA HIS A 33 -17.10 3.14 13.02
C HIS A 33 -17.53 4.37 12.23
N PRO A 34 -16.75 5.47 12.23
CA PRO A 34 -17.18 6.72 11.62
C PRO A 34 -17.30 6.57 10.11
N MET A 35 -18.46 6.95 9.54
CA MET A 35 -18.58 7.06 8.10
C MET A 35 -17.63 8.16 7.59
N SER A 36 -17.08 8.05 6.38
CA SER A 36 -16.34 9.16 5.75
C SER A 36 -17.13 9.76 4.59
N ALA A 37 -16.84 11.01 4.21
CA ALA A 37 -17.44 11.63 3.04
C ALA A 37 -17.21 10.80 1.76
N LYS A 38 -16.03 10.17 1.66
CA LYS A 38 -15.69 9.26 0.57
C LYS A 38 -16.55 7.99 0.59
N ALA A 39 -16.70 7.35 1.75
CA ALA A 39 -17.58 6.17 1.89
C ALA A 39 -19.04 6.51 1.52
N LYS A 40 -19.55 7.68 1.96
CA LYS A 40 -20.89 8.16 1.60
C LYS A 40 -21.04 8.30 0.07
N ALA A 41 -20.07 8.91 -0.60
CA ALA A 41 -20.09 9.08 -2.06
C ALA A 41 -20.10 7.75 -2.82
N PHE A 42 -19.29 6.78 -2.41
CA PHE A 42 -19.30 5.43 -3.01
C PHE A 42 -20.65 4.74 -2.80
N SER A 43 -21.21 4.85 -1.60
CA SER A 43 -22.49 4.21 -1.27
C SER A 43 -23.67 4.72 -2.09
N GLU A 44 -23.65 5.99 -2.53
CA GLU A 44 -24.71 6.56 -3.35
C GLU A 44 -24.92 5.77 -4.66
N ALA A 45 -23.83 5.48 -5.39
CA ALA A 45 -23.90 4.67 -6.60
C ALA A 45 -24.41 3.25 -6.32
N ALA A 46 -24.03 2.67 -5.19
CA ALA A 46 -24.44 1.33 -4.77
C ALA A 46 -25.94 1.25 -4.43
N TYR A 47 -26.50 2.26 -3.76
CA TYR A 47 -27.94 2.36 -3.49
C TYR A 47 -28.73 2.47 -4.80
N VAL A 48 -28.26 3.26 -5.76
CA VAL A 48 -28.92 3.38 -7.07
C VAL A 48 -28.86 2.06 -7.82
N SER A 49 -27.71 1.40 -7.86
CA SER A 49 -27.53 0.09 -8.51
C SER A 49 -28.45 -0.99 -7.92
N SER A 50 -28.47 -1.15 -6.59
CA SER A 50 -29.28 -2.16 -5.91
C SER A 50 -30.79 -1.93 -6.06
N LEU A 51 -31.26 -0.67 -5.98
CA LEU A 51 -32.68 -0.35 -6.22
C LEU A 51 -33.08 -0.53 -7.69
N MET A 52 -32.19 -0.22 -8.64
CA MET A 52 -32.43 -0.52 -10.05
C MET A 52 -32.54 -2.02 -10.28
N ALA A 53 -31.64 -2.81 -9.69
CA ALA A 53 -31.67 -4.27 -9.75
C ALA A 53 -32.99 -4.83 -9.20
N LEU A 54 -33.44 -4.33 -8.03
CA LEU A 54 -34.71 -4.72 -7.43
C LEU A 54 -35.91 -4.39 -8.34
N ARG A 55 -35.94 -3.19 -8.94
CA ARG A 55 -37.01 -2.80 -9.87
C ARG A 55 -37.04 -3.68 -11.12
N LEU A 56 -35.89 -3.97 -11.71
CA LEU A 56 -35.80 -4.87 -12.87
C LEU A 56 -36.26 -6.29 -12.52
N LYS A 57 -35.92 -6.77 -11.33
CA LYS A 57 -36.42 -8.06 -10.82
C LYS A 57 -37.93 -8.06 -10.71
N ASN A 58 -38.51 -6.99 -10.18
CA ASN A 58 -39.97 -6.82 -10.08
C ASN A 58 -40.67 -6.70 -11.44
N LEU A 59 -39.95 -6.33 -12.51
CA LEU A 59 -40.43 -6.33 -13.89
C LEU A 59 -40.31 -7.71 -14.57
N GLY A 60 -39.86 -8.75 -13.86
CA GLY A 60 -39.81 -10.13 -14.33
C GLY A 60 -38.46 -10.60 -14.83
N LEU A 61 -37.40 -9.80 -14.72
CA LEU A 61 -36.04 -10.25 -15.08
C LEU A 61 -35.49 -11.20 -14.01
N ARG A 62 -34.80 -12.24 -14.45
CA ARG A 62 -34.08 -13.17 -13.57
C ARG A 62 -32.80 -12.51 -13.04
N GLU A 63 -32.35 -12.97 -11.87
CA GLU A 63 -31.13 -12.44 -11.24
C GLU A 63 -29.89 -12.57 -12.13
N SER A 64 -29.77 -13.67 -12.88
CA SER A 64 -28.70 -13.88 -13.86
C SER A 64 -28.74 -12.87 -15.00
N GLU A 65 -29.92 -12.46 -15.44
CA GLU A 65 -30.12 -11.47 -16.52
C GLU A 65 -29.77 -10.07 -16.03
N ILE A 66 -30.05 -9.75 -14.78
CA ILE A 66 -29.69 -8.46 -14.16
C ILE A 66 -28.18 -8.37 -13.92
N THR A 67 -27.56 -9.46 -13.46
CA THR A 67 -26.15 -9.50 -13.06
C THR A 67 -25.19 -9.58 -14.25
N ILE A 68 -25.57 -10.32 -15.31
CA ILE A 68 -24.68 -10.65 -16.44
C ILE A 68 -25.21 -10.07 -17.76
N GLY A 69 -26.52 -9.90 -17.91
CA GLY A 69 -27.16 -9.59 -19.19
C GLY A 69 -27.09 -8.12 -19.63
N LEU A 70 -26.73 -7.19 -18.74
CA LEU A 70 -26.64 -5.76 -19.05
C LEU A 70 -25.18 -5.35 -19.27
N ASP A 71 -24.87 -4.89 -20.48
CA ASP A 71 -23.53 -4.40 -20.83
C ASP A 71 -23.14 -3.21 -19.92
N PRO A 72 -22.03 -3.30 -19.17
CA PRO A 72 -21.53 -2.20 -18.35
C PRO A 72 -21.39 -0.87 -19.12
N LYS A 73 -21.10 -0.92 -20.43
CA LYS A 73 -21.02 0.28 -21.28
C LYS A 73 -22.35 1.01 -21.42
N VAL A 74 -23.47 0.28 -21.37
CA VAL A 74 -24.81 0.88 -21.39
C VAL A 74 -25.12 1.53 -20.04
N LEU A 75 -24.79 0.85 -18.94
CA LEU A 75 -24.94 1.39 -17.58
C LEU A 75 -24.09 2.67 -17.40
N MET A 76 -22.86 2.68 -17.92
CA MET A 76 -21.96 3.83 -17.85
C MET A 76 -22.39 5.04 -18.69
N LYS A 77 -23.28 4.86 -19.67
CA LYS A 77 -23.91 5.96 -20.44
C LYS A 77 -25.20 6.47 -19.81
N SER A 78 -25.67 5.83 -18.74
CA SER A 78 -26.85 6.24 -17.99
C SER A 78 -26.48 7.17 -16.84
N VAL A 79 -27.49 7.70 -16.13
CA VAL A 79 -27.31 8.50 -14.90
C VAL A 79 -26.50 7.75 -13.83
N LEU A 80 -26.55 6.41 -13.81
CA LEU A 80 -25.70 5.60 -12.92
C LEU A 80 -24.21 5.79 -13.24
N GLY A 81 -23.84 5.96 -14.51
CA GLY A 81 -22.47 6.24 -14.94
C GLY A 81 -21.95 7.64 -14.58
N ASP A 82 -22.83 8.58 -14.24
CA ASP A 82 -22.47 9.92 -13.79
C ASP A 82 -22.08 9.94 -12.30
N ILE A 83 -22.76 9.13 -11.49
CA ILE A 83 -22.49 8.98 -10.05
C ILE A 83 -21.57 7.80 -9.71
N CYS A 84 -21.38 6.86 -10.66
CA CYS A 84 -20.49 5.74 -10.46
C CYS A 84 -19.08 6.29 -10.21
N PRO A 85 -18.42 5.94 -9.09
CA PRO A 85 -17.07 6.40 -8.82
C PRO A 85 -16.16 5.88 -9.94
N ARG A 86 -15.89 6.75 -10.92
CA ARG A 86 -14.97 6.47 -12.02
C ARG A 86 -13.57 6.59 -11.44
N GLN A 87 -13.02 5.49 -10.94
CA GLN A 87 -11.58 5.46 -10.74
C GLN A 87 -10.91 5.40 -12.12
N ALA A 88 -10.09 6.41 -12.38
CA ALA A 88 -9.17 6.38 -13.51
C ALA A 88 -8.44 5.04 -13.49
N THR A 89 -8.16 4.46 -14.66
CA THR A 89 -7.21 3.35 -14.75
C THR A 89 -5.92 3.81 -14.05
N GLU A 90 -5.71 3.35 -12.82
CA GLU A 90 -4.55 3.73 -12.04
C GLU A 90 -3.33 3.17 -12.76
N THR A 91 -2.55 4.05 -13.41
CA THR A 91 -1.25 3.68 -13.92
C THR A 91 -0.35 3.42 -12.73
N CYS A 92 -0.13 2.15 -12.43
CA CYS A 92 0.70 1.75 -11.30
C CYS A 92 2.15 2.17 -11.50
N SER A 93 2.68 2.93 -10.55
CA SER A 93 4.09 3.28 -10.51
C SER A 93 4.92 2.06 -10.10
N ASP A 94 6.18 2.00 -10.57
CA ASP A 94 7.18 1.03 -10.07
C ASP A 94 7.71 1.46 -8.69
N SER A 95 6.82 1.77 -7.76
CA SER A 95 7.16 2.09 -6.38
C SER A 95 7.70 0.85 -5.66
N GLU A 96 8.74 1.06 -4.83
CA GLU A 96 9.27 0.05 -3.91
C GLU A 96 8.36 -0.16 -2.68
N TYR A 97 7.41 0.76 -2.45
CA TYR A 97 6.58 0.80 -1.25
C TYR A 97 5.09 0.72 -1.58
N ARG A 98 4.34 0.13 -0.64
CA ARG A 98 2.88 0.04 -0.67
C ARG A 98 2.25 1.43 -0.67
N THR A 99 1.23 1.62 -1.49
CA THR A 99 0.34 2.78 -1.37
C THR A 99 -0.46 2.69 -0.06
N LEU A 100 -0.93 3.83 0.45
CA LEU A 100 -1.77 3.85 1.67
C LEU A 100 -3.19 3.32 1.41
N SER A 101 -3.68 3.45 0.18
CA SER A 101 -5.00 2.95 -0.24
C SER A 101 -5.03 1.44 -0.53
N GLY A 102 -3.87 0.78 -0.54
CA GLY A 102 -3.71 -0.60 -1.04
C GLY A 102 -3.69 -0.71 -2.57
N SER A 103 -3.89 0.40 -3.29
CA SER A 103 -3.99 0.37 -4.75
C SER A 103 -2.68 0.06 -5.44
N CYS A 104 -2.77 -0.54 -6.62
CA CYS A 104 -1.60 -1.00 -7.38
C CYS A 104 -0.75 -2.08 -6.68
N ASN A 105 -1.33 -2.78 -5.69
CA ASN A 105 -0.78 -4.05 -5.25
C ASN A 105 -0.82 -5.05 -6.42
N ASN A 106 -2.04 -5.30 -6.93
CA ASN A 106 -2.24 -6.07 -8.14
C ASN A 106 -2.13 -5.17 -9.39
N VAL A 107 -1.10 -5.37 -10.21
CA VAL A 107 -0.85 -4.51 -11.38
C VAL A 107 -1.79 -4.78 -12.56
N LYS A 108 -2.47 -5.95 -12.59
CA LYS A 108 -3.45 -6.30 -13.62
C LYS A 108 -4.82 -5.73 -13.29
N ASN A 109 -5.19 -5.75 -12.01
CA ASN A 109 -6.43 -5.23 -11.46
C ASN A 109 -6.11 -4.28 -10.28
N PRO A 110 -5.75 -3.01 -10.55
CA PRO A 110 -5.24 -2.08 -9.54
C PRO A 110 -6.12 -1.84 -8.31
N LEU A 111 -7.42 -2.15 -8.40
CA LEU A 111 -8.42 -1.95 -7.35
C LEU A 111 -8.60 -3.15 -6.42
N TRP A 112 -8.07 -4.32 -6.76
CA TRP A 112 -8.17 -5.50 -5.90
C TRP A 112 -7.49 -5.26 -4.56
N GLY A 113 -8.25 -5.41 -3.48
CA GLY A 113 -7.83 -5.17 -2.11
C GLY A 113 -7.72 -3.70 -1.68
N THR A 114 -8.20 -2.75 -2.50
CA THR A 114 -8.15 -1.32 -2.14
C THR A 114 -9.23 -0.92 -1.14
N ALA A 115 -8.93 0.09 -0.34
CA ALA A 115 -9.92 0.70 0.53
C ALA A 115 -11.08 1.29 -0.29
N PHE A 116 -12.30 1.23 0.26
CA PHE A 116 -13.58 1.64 -0.32
C PHE A 116 -14.15 0.73 -1.41
N GLU A 117 -13.57 -0.45 -1.63
CA GLU A 117 -14.12 -1.49 -2.50
C GLU A 117 -15.06 -2.45 -1.73
N PRO A 118 -15.95 -3.16 -2.43
CA PRO A 118 -16.80 -4.17 -1.79
C PRO A 118 -15.98 -5.35 -1.27
N PHE A 119 -16.44 -5.96 -0.16
CA PHE A 119 -15.91 -7.26 0.26
C PHE A 119 -16.12 -8.34 -0.80
N GLN A 120 -15.20 -9.31 -0.86
CA GLN A 120 -15.40 -10.55 -1.60
C GLN A 120 -16.23 -11.57 -0.82
N ARG A 121 -16.60 -12.66 -1.48
CA ARG A 121 -17.37 -13.75 -0.87
C ARG A 121 -16.86 -15.11 -1.29
N LEU A 122 -16.95 -16.09 -0.40
CA LEU A 122 -16.70 -17.49 -0.74
C LEU A 122 -17.86 -18.12 -1.52
N THR A 123 -19.07 -17.59 -1.35
CA THR A 123 -20.29 -18.03 -2.05
C THR A 123 -21.15 -16.84 -2.43
N SER A 124 -22.10 -17.02 -3.34
CA SER A 124 -23.08 -15.99 -3.69
C SER A 124 -23.83 -15.47 -2.46
N ALA A 125 -24.15 -14.17 -2.46
CA ALA A 125 -24.95 -13.54 -1.43
C ALA A 125 -26.33 -14.20 -1.31
N TYR A 126 -26.84 -14.30 -0.09
CA TYR A 126 -28.11 -14.94 0.22
C TYR A 126 -29.11 -13.91 0.78
N TYR A 127 -29.89 -13.34 -0.13
CA TYR A 127 -31.00 -12.42 0.14
C TYR A 127 -32.32 -13.08 -0.26
N SER A 128 -33.42 -12.80 0.45
CA SER A 128 -34.75 -13.40 0.16
C SER A 128 -35.26 -13.01 -1.23
N ASP A 129 -35.00 -11.76 -1.62
CA ASP A 129 -35.27 -11.21 -2.94
C ASP A 129 -34.08 -11.32 -3.89
N GLY A 130 -33.02 -12.07 -3.56
CA GLY A 130 -31.77 -12.20 -4.33
C GLY A 130 -31.01 -10.88 -4.56
N ILE A 131 -31.43 -9.76 -3.97
CA ILE A 131 -30.84 -8.44 -4.19
C ILE A 131 -30.39 -7.80 -2.88
N GLN A 132 -31.30 -7.55 -1.93
CA GLN A 132 -30.96 -6.83 -0.71
C GLN A 132 -31.87 -7.08 0.49
N SER A 133 -33.01 -7.74 0.31
CA SER A 133 -33.95 -8.02 1.39
C SER A 133 -33.41 -9.09 2.31
N ILE A 134 -33.53 -8.86 3.62
CA ILE A 134 -33.08 -9.78 4.66
C ILE A 134 -33.66 -11.17 4.37
N ARG A 135 -32.79 -12.20 4.47
CA ARG A 135 -33.17 -13.57 4.12
C ARG A 135 -34.30 -14.10 5.01
N ASP A 136 -35.15 -14.91 4.38
CA ASP A 136 -36.18 -15.70 5.05
C ASP A 136 -35.66 -17.11 5.37
N SER A 137 -36.41 -17.85 6.17
CA SER A 137 -36.23 -19.28 6.33
C SER A 137 -36.41 -20.01 5.00
N LYS A 138 -35.95 -21.26 4.93
CA LYS A 138 -36.14 -22.17 3.81
C LYS A 138 -37.62 -22.36 3.43
N THR A 139 -38.53 -22.21 4.39
CA THR A 139 -39.99 -22.29 4.21
C THR A 139 -40.63 -20.94 3.88
N ARG A 140 -39.83 -19.88 3.67
CA ARG A 140 -40.26 -18.49 3.40
C ARG A 140 -40.99 -17.82 4.56
N GLN A 141 -40.65 -18.19 5.79
CA GLN A 141 -41.09 -17.50 7.00
C GLN A 141 -39.96 -16.59 7.52
N THR A 142 -40.32 -15.61 8.36
CA THR A 142 -39.33 -14.74 8.99
C THR A 142 -38.41 -15.54 9.92
N LEU A 143 -37.10 -15.32 9.83
CA LEU A 143 -36.15 -15.95 10.75
C LEU A 143 -36.36 -15.50 12.20
N PRO A 144 -35.92 -16.30 13.19
CA PRO A 144 -36.10 -15.98 14.61
C PRO A 144 -35.49 -14.63 15.00
N ASN A 145 -36.11 -13.96 15.97
CA ASN A 145 -35.60 -12.71 16.52
C ASN A 145 -34.18 -12.90 17.05
N THR A 146 -33.25 -12.05 16.63
CA THR A 146 -31.81 -12.19 16.92
C THR A 146 -31.48 -12.02 18.39
N ARG A 147 -32.25 -11.20 19.13
CA ARG A 147 -32.11 -11.08 20.58
C ARG A 147 -32.59 -12.34 21.31
N GLN A 148 -33.65 -12.97 20.85
CA GLN A 148 -34.07 -14.27 21.43
C GLN A 148 -33.00 -15.34 21.21
N LEU A 149 -32.32 -15.35 20.05
CA LEU A 149 -31.20 -16.25 19.80
C LEU A 149 -30.03 -15.95 20.74
N SER A 150 -29.62 -14.68 20.87
CA SER A 150 -28.58 -14.27 21.82
C SER A 150 -28.91 -14.71 23.26
N LEU A 151 -30.14 -14.45 23.72
CA LEU A 151 -30.57 -14.71 25.08
C LEU A 151 -30.61 -16.19 25.43
N ASN A 152 -31.04 -17.05 24.51
CA ASN A 152 -31.35 -18.45 24.79
C ASN A 152 -30.29 -19.43 24.28
N LEU A 153 -29.42 -19.02 23.35
CA LEU A 153 -28.33 -19.86 22.84
C LEU A 153 -26.98 -19.56 23.48
N PHE A 154 -26.69 -18.29 23.78
CA PHE A 154 -25.37 -17.90 24.28
C PHE A 154 -25.28 -17.95 25.81
N GLU A 155 -24.30 -18.70 26.29
CA GLU A 155 -24.07 -18.90 27.71
C GLU A 155 -22.98 -17.96 28.25
N ASN A 156 -22.95 -17.79 29.58
CA ASN A 156 -21.79 -17.20 30.24
C ASN A 156 -20.64 -18.20 30.21
N PRO A 157 -19.42 -17.74 29.89
CA PRO A 157 -18.27 -18.61 29.95
C PRO A 157 -18.06 -19.18 31.35
N SER A 158 -17.53 -20.41 31.41
CA SER A 158 -17.24 -21.17 32.62
C SER A 158 -15.72 -21.17 32.88
N ALA A 159 -15.29 -21.27 34.14
CA ALA A 159 -13.86 -21.28 34.51
C ALA A 159 -13.14 -22.60 34.17
N GLU A 160 -13.30 -23.09 32.94
CA GLU A 160 -12.61 -24.28 32.44
C GLU A 160 -11.21 -23.91 31.92
N GLN A 161 -10.21 -24.74 32.20
CA GLN A 161 -8.82 -24.46 31.85
C GLN A 161 -8.56 -24.71 30.36
N THR A 162 -7.98 -23.72 29.69
CA THR A 162 -7.43 -23.81 28.33
C THR A 162 -5.91 -23.73 28.36
N VAL A 163 -5.24 -23.97 27.23
CA VAL A 163 -3.78 -23.77 27.08
C VAL A 163 -3.43 -22.48 26.32
N VAL A 164 -4.45 -21.78 25.82
CA VAL A 164 -4.34 -20.58 24.98
C VAL A 164 -4.68 -19.37 25.83
N ASN A 165 -3.92 -18.29 25.68
CA ASN A 165 -4.15 -17.06 26.43
C ASN A 165 -4.96 -16.02 25.62
N GLU A 166 -5.37 -14.93 26.27
CA GLU A 166 -6.16 -13.87 25.65
C GLU A 166 -5.41 -13.10 24.53
N MET A 167 -4.10 -13.27 24.36
CA MET A 167 -3.36 -12.70 23.22
C MET A 167 -3.95 -13.20 21.89
N VAL A 168 -4.44 -14.44 21.81
CA VAL A 168 -5.07 -14.99 20.61
C VAL A 168 -6.30 -14.17 20.18
N PRO A 169 -7.33 -13.97 21.01
CA PRO A 169 -8.46 -13.13 20.62
C PRO A 169 -8.11 -11.67 20.34
N PHE A 170 -7.19 -11.06 21.11
CA PHE A 170 -6.77 -9.69 20.82
C PHE A 170 -6.02 -9.57 19.49
N TRP A 171 -5.15 -10.53 19.17
CA TRP A 171 -4.47 -10.59 17.87
C TRP A 171 -5.44 -10.90 16.73
N LEU A 172 -6.41 -11.81 16.92
CA LEU A 172 -7.45 -12.09 15.93
C LEU A 172 -8.25 -10.82 15.59
N TYR A 173 -8.63 -10.05 16.61
CA TYR A 173 -9.31 -8.76 16.42
C TYR A 173 -8.40 -7.76 15.69
N PHE A 174 -7.14 -7.62 16.12
CA PHE A 174 -6.15 -6.74 15.48
C PHE A 174 -5.98 -7.03 13.98
N ILE A 175 -5.87 -8.30 13.59
CA ILE A 175 -5.76 -8.73 12.19
C ILE A 175 -7.07 -8.53 11.44
N ALA A 176 -8.22 -8.82 12.05
CA ALA A 176 -9.51 -8.60 11.43
C ALA A 176 -9.74 -7.11 11.12
N SER A 177 -9.42 -6.21 12.06
CA SER A 177 -9.51 -4.75 11.88
C SER A 177 -8.51 -4.20 10.85
N ASP A 178 -7.37 -4.86 10.62
CA ASP A 178 -6.42 -4.46 9.58
C ASP A 178 -6.89 -4.86 8.17
N LEU A 179 -7.62 -5.97 8.05
CA LEU A 179 -8.11 -6.49 6.78
C LEU A 179 -9.50 -5.97 6.40
N GLY A 180 -10.31 -5.55 7.37
CA GLY A 180 -11.71 -5.22 7.10
C GLY A 180 -12.36 -4.36 8.17
N GLU A 181 -13.01 -3.29 7.72
CA GLU A 181 -13.82 -2.42 8.57
C GLU A 181 -15.24 -2.31 8.00
N ILE A 182 -16.23 -2.65 8.83
CA ILE A 182 -17.64 -2.61 8.48
C ILE A 182 -18.27 -1.39 9.16
N ILE A 183 -18.79 -0.47 8.35
CA ILE A 183 -19.39 0.77 8.86
C ILE A 183 -20.92 0.79 8.67
N PRO A 184 -21.71 1.10 9.71
CA PRO A 184 -23.15 1.28 9.57
C PRO A 184 -23.46 2.59 8.82
N ASN A 185 -24.63 2.68 8.18
CA ASN A 185 -25.09 3.95 7.62
C ASN A 185 -25.33 4.97 8.75
N GLN A 186 -24.99 6.24 8.50
CA GLN A 186 -24.99 7.30 9.49
C GLN A 186 -25.44 8.62 8.85
N TYR A 187 -25.97 9.53 9.67
CA TYR A 187 -26.27 10.88 9.23
C TYR A 187 -25.00 11.73 9.25
N PHE A 188 -24.63 12.29 8.09
CA PHE A 188 -23.47 13.17 7.95
C PHE A 188 -23.86 14.64 8.01
N THR A 189 -23.21 15.41 8.89
CA THR A 189 -23.33 16.88 8.95
C THR A 189 -22.12 17.56 8.32
N PRO A 190 -22.25 18.18 7.13
CA PRO A 190 -21.11 18.78 6.44
C PRO A 190 -20.49 19.97 7.20
N TYR A 191 -21.28 20.72 7.98
CA TYR A 191 -20.82 21.93 8.66
C TYR A 191 -19.78 21.67 9.75
N ASN A 192 -19.90 20.55 10.49
CA ASN A 192 -19.00 20.19 11.58
C ASN A 192 -18.22 18.88 11.32
N ASN A 193 -18.31 18.33 10.11
CA ASN A 193 -17.78 17.02 9.74
C ASN A 193 -18.13 15.91 10.76
N ASN A 194 -19.34 15.98 11.33
CA ASN A 194 -19.75 15.11 12.43
C ASN A 194 -20.77 14.07 11.93
N PHE A 195 -20.75 12.90 12.55
CA PHE A 195 -21.59 11.76 12.23
C PHE A 195 -22.53 11.45 13.38
N LYS A 196 -23.79 11.17 13.05
CA LYS A 196 -24.83 10.85 14.04
C LYS A 196 -25.49 9.51 13.73
N PRO A 197 -25.75 8.67 14.74
CA PRO A 197 -26.47 7.42 14.52
C PRO A 197 -27.93 7.69 14.17
N PHE A 198 -28.53 6.79 13.39
CA PHE A 198 -29.98 6.84 13.15
C PHE A 198 -30.76 6.37 14.39
N PRO A 199 -31.85 7.05 14.77
CA PRO A 199 -32.70 6.66 15.89
C PRO A 199 -33.68 5.55 15.46
N CYS A 200 -33.16 4.40 15.03
CA CYS A 200 -33.98 3.33 14.43
C CYS A 200 -35.06 2.72 15.36
N CYS A 201 -34.97 2.95 16.67
CA CYS A 201 -36.00 2.54 17.62
C CYS A 201 -37.09 3.61 17.85
N ASP A 202 -36.93 4.81 17.29
CA ASP A 202 -37.97 5.84 17.32
C ASP A 202 -38.99 5.57 16.21
N ALA A 203 -40.23 5.28 16.60
CA ALA A 203 -41.31 4.98 15.67
C ALA A 203 -41.66 6.16 14.72
N SER A 204 -41.26 7.39 15.06
CA SER A 204 -41.45 8.57 14.20
C SER A 204 -40.39 8.69 13.11
N PHE A 205 -39.27 7.97 13.23
CA PHE A 205 -38.17 7.96 12.27
C PHE A 205 -38.26 6.72 11.38
N VAL A 206 -38.55 6.94 10.10
CA VAL A 206 -38.69 5.86 9.11
C VAL A 206 -37.58 5.97 8.08
N HIS A 207 -36.66 5.00 8.08
CA HIS A 207 -35.56 4.94 7.12
C HIS A 207 -35.36 3.50 6.63
N PRO A 208 -35.11 3.26 5.33
CA PRO A 208 -35.01 1.90 4.76
C PRO A 208 -33.84 1.07 5.30
N ASP A 209 -32.78 1.71 5.79
CA ASP A 209 -31.65 1.03 6.45
C ASP A 209 -31.85 0.83 7.97
N CYS A 210 -32.98 1.23 8.55
CA CYS A 210 -33.27 0.93 9.96
C CYS A 210 -33.93 -0.45 10.10
N LEU A 211 -33.29 -1.36 10.84
CA LEU A 211 -33.84 -2.67 11.18
C LEU A 211 -33.92 -2.81 12.71
N PRO A 212 -34.92 -2.18 13.37
CA PRO A 212 -35.04 -2.26 14.82
C PRO A 212 -35.22 -3.70 15.29
N ILE A 213 -34.48 -4.07 16.34
CA ILE A 213 -34.56 -5.40 16.94
C ILE A 213 -35.44 -5.29 18.18
N HIS A 214 -36.68 -5.75 18.05
CA HIS A 214 -37.66 -5.69 19.13
C HIS A 214 -37.25 -6.60 20.30
N ILE A 215 -37.33 -6.06 21.51
CA ILE A 215 -37.09 -6.80 22.76
C ILE A 215 -38.45 -7.23 23.32
N THR A 216 -38.61 -8.53 23.53
CA THR A 216 -39.83 -9.10 24.10
C THR A 216 -39.95 -8.78 25.59
N SER A 217 -41.18 -8.69 26.11
CA SER A 217 -41.42 -8.49 27.55
C SER A 217 -40.84 -9.60 28.44
N SER A 218 -40.62 -10.80 27.89
CA SER A 218 -39.97 -11.94 28.57
C SER A 218 -38.44 -11.85 28.65
N ASP A 219 -37.80 -10.86 28.03
CA ASP A 219 -36.34 -10.70 28.10
C ASP A 219 -35.92 -10.35 29.53
N TYR A 220 -35.23 -11.25 30.23
CA TYR A 220 -34.93 -11.06 31.66
C TYR A 220 -33.86 -9.98 31.94
N PHE A 221 -33.11 -9.54 30.94
CA PHE A 221 -31.99 -8.61 31.11
C PHE A 221 -32.40 -7.17 30.78
N TYR A 222 -32.92 -6.94 29.57
CA TYR A 222 -33.23 -5.59 29.07
C TYR A 222 -34.56 -5.05 29.61
N SER A 223 -35.55 -5.91 29.88
CA SER A 223 -36.84 -5.48 30.45
C SER A 223 -36.68 -4.78 31.81
N ARG A 224 -35.69 -5.18 32.62
CA ARG A 224 -35.38 -4.58 33.93
C ARG A 224 -34.93 -3.12 33.83
N SER A 225 -34.48 -2.70 32.65
CA SER A 225 -34.04 -1.33 32.38
C SER A 225 -34.98 -0.61 31.41
N ASN A 226 -36.23 -1.09 31.24
CA ASN A 226 -37.24 -0.53 30.35
C ASN A 226 -36.77 -0.38 28.88
N VAL A 227 -35.88 -1.26 28.41
CA VAL A 227 -35.45 -1.26 27.01
C VAL A 227 -36.36 -2.19 26.22
N THR A 228 -37.00 -1.64 25.18
CA THR A 228 -37.96 -2.36 24.32
C THR A 228 -37.45 -2.60 22.89
N CYS A 229 -36.32 -1.99 22.52
CA CYS A 229 -35.73 -2.08 21.19
C CYS A 229 -34.20 -1.88 21.25
N LEU A 230 -33.47 -2.70 20.50
CA LEU A 230 -32.06 -2.45 20.16
C LEU A 230 -32.00 -1.85 18.74
N PRO A 231 -31.34 -0.71 18.54
CA PRO A 231 -31.22 -0.12 17.22
C PRO A 231 -30.16 -0.88 16.41
N TYR A 232 -30.48 -1.14 15.16
CA TYR A 232 -29.52 -1.62 14.17
C TYR A 232 -29.74 -0.85 12.87
N THR A 233 -28.64 -0.35 12.32
CA THR A 233 -28.60 0.30 11.01
C THR A 233 -27.80 -0.57 10.06
N ARG A 234 -28.32 -0.79 8.86
CA ARG A 234 -27.65 -1.58 7.82
C ARG A 234 -26.27 -1.01 7.47
N SER A 235 -25.33 -1.90 7.16
CA SER A 235 -23.98 -1.56 6.73
C SER A 235 -23.98 -0.84 5.38
N LEU A 236 -23.10 0.14 5.20
CA LEU A 236 -23.04 0.88 3.94
C LEU A 236 -22.72 -0.04 2.75
N PRO A 237 -23.43 0.12 1.62
CA PRO A 237 -23.14 -0.64 0.42
C PRO A 237 -21.99 0.00 -0.39
N ALA A 238 -21.23 -0.82 -1.12
CA ALA A 238 -20.28 -0.41 -2.14
C ALA A 238 -20.79 -0.80 -3.54
N PRO A 239 -20.47 0.01 -4.57
CA PRO A 239 -20.83 -0.34 -5.93
C PRO A 239 -19.97 -1.52 -6.37
N ARG A 240 -20.58 -2.48 -7.07
CA ARG A 240 -19.83 -3.55 -7.74
C ARG A 240 -18.91 -2.95 -8.81
N HIS A 241 -17.89 -3.68 -9.23
CA HIS A 241 -16.99 -3.25 -10.32
C HIS A 241 -17.78 -2.70 -11.52
N LEU A 242 -17.42 -1.49 -11.98
CA LEU A 242 -18.11 -0.73 -13.03
C LEU A 242 -19.61 -0.45 -12.75
N CYS A 243 -20.00 -0.37 -11.47
CA CYS A 243 -21.36 -0.19 -11.01
C CYS A 243 -22.37 -1.17 -11.64
N ARG A 244 -21.94 -2.41 -11.88
CA ARG A 244 -22.83 -3.49 -12.35
C ARG A 244 -24.01 -3.66 -11.41
N LEU A 245 -25.17 -3.96 -11.98
CA LEU A 245 -26.37 -4.27 -11.21
C LEU A 245 -26.25 -5.65 -10.53
N GLY A 246 -26.99 -5.84 -9.45
CA GLY A 246 -27.05 -7.10 -8.72
C GLY A 246 -27.36 -6.90 -7.25
N HIS A 247 -26.94 -7.85 -6.43
CA HIS A 247 -27.13 -7.79 -4.99
C HIS A 247 -26.29 -6.71 -4.30
N ARG A 248 -26.73 -6.33 -3.11
CA ARG A 248 -26.06 -5.41 -2.20
C ARG A 248 -24.73 -6.01 -1.76
N GLU A 249 -23.66 -5.27 -1.96
CA GLU A 249 -22.33 -5.59 -1.43
C GLU A 249 -21.92 -4.54 -0.41
N GLN A 250 -21.35 -4.95 0.71
CA GLN A 250 -20.93 -4.02 1.77
C GLN A 250 -19.55 -3.47 1.48
N ILE A 251 -19.35 -2.19 1.82
CA ILE A 251 -18.07 -1.49 1.64
C ILE A 251 -17.06 -1.92 2.71
N ASN A 252 -15.81 -2.11 2.29
CA ASN A 252 -14.66 -2.16 3.19
C ASN A 252 -13.96 -0.79 3.18
N THR A 253 -13.80 -0.11 4.32
CA THR A 253 -13.16 1.22 4.37
C THR A 253 -11.65 1.20 4.59
N VAL A 254 -11.08 0.02 4.84
CA VAL A 254 -9.62 -0.19 4.98
C VAL A 254 -9.06 -1.04 3.85
N THR A 255 -7.73 -1.13 3.76
CA THR A 255 -7.10 -2.01 2.77
C THR A 255 -7.36 -3.48 3.10
N SER A 256 -7.33 -4.36 2.10
CA SER A 256 -7.49 -5.82 2.32
C SER A 256 -6.16 -6.54 2.52
N PHE A 257 -5.08 -5.80 2.78
CA PHE A 257 -3.75 -6.37 2.98
C PHE A 257 -3.41 -6.35 4.46
N LEU A 258 -2.64 -7.34 4.91
CA LEU A 258 -2.05 -7.28 6.24
C LEU A 258 -0.85 -6.33 6.19
N ASP A 259 -1.13 -5.03 6.19
CA ASP A 259 -0.16 -3.95 5.93
C ASP A 259 -0.11 -2.88 7.03
N ALA A 260 -0.61 -3.21 8.21
CA ALA A 260 -0.63 -2.37 9.40
C ALA A 260 -1.36 -1.04 9.17
N SER A 261 -2.42 -1.07 8.37
CA SER A 261 -3.32 0.07 8.15
C SER A 261 -3.96 0.55 9.47
N THR A 262 -4.13 -0.34 10.46
CA THR A 262 -4.52 0.02 11.83
C THR A 262 -3.53 0.93 12.55
N ILE A 263 -2.27 0.96 12.11
CA ILE A 263 -1.18 1.82 12.63
C ILE A 263 -0.97 3.04 11.74
N TYR A 264 -0.94 2.86 10.42
CA TYR A 264 -0.54 3.89 9.44
C TYR A 264 -1.71 4.62 8.77
N GLY A 265 -2.94 4.12 8.90
CA GLY A 265 -4.13 4.58 8.20
C GLY A 265 -4.23 4.03 6.76
N SER A 266 -5.45 4.07 6.20
CA SER A 266 -5.77 3.61 4.84
C SER A 266 -5.86 4.76 3.81
N SER A 267 -5.43 5.96 4.20
CA SER A 267 -5.48 7.15 3.35
C SER A 267 -4.37 8.14 3.70
N LYS A 268 -4.01 8.98 2.73
CA LYS A 268 -3.02 10.05 2.92
C LYS A 268 -3.43 11.01 4.04
N GLU A 269 -4.72 11.37 4.12
CA GLU A 269 -5.24 12.27 5.15
C GLU A 269 -5.10 11.68 6.56
N GLN A 270 -5.35 10.38 6.74
CA GLN A 270 -5.14 9.71 8.03
C GLN A 270 -3.66 9.64 8.38
N MET A 271 -2.82 9.22 7.44
CA MET A 271 -1.37 9.10 7.67
C MET A 271 -0.74 10.45 8.06
N GLU A 272 -1.12 11.55 7.40
CA GLU A 272 -0.62 12.89 7.74
C GLU A 272 -0.96 13.32 9.17
N LYS A 273 -2.07 12.84 9.76
CA LYS A 273 -2.43 13.09 11.17
C LYS A 273 -1.60 12.26 12.16
N LEU A 274 -0.97 11.17 11.70
CA LEU A 274 -0.25 10.21 12.52
C LEU A 274 1.27 10.36 12.42
N ARG A 275 1.77 11.03 11.36
CA ARG A 275 3.20 11.16 11.07
C ARG A 275 3.75 12.51 11.53
N ALA A 276 4.90 12.49 12.20
CA ALA A 276 5.58 13.71 12.65
C ALA A 276 6.17 14.51 11.47
N SER A 277 6.42 13.83 10.35
CA SER A 277 7.09 14.35 9.14
C SER A 277 8.51 14.86 9.44
N GLU A 278 9.11 14.31 10.49
CA GLU A 278 10.48 14.57 10.91
C GLU A 278 11.14 13.25 11.37
N GLY A 279 12.36 12.98 10.89
CA GLY A 279 13.14 11.80 11.25
C GLY A 279 12.51 10.45 10.86
N GLY A 280 11.51 10.44 10.00
CA GLY A 280 10.70 9.30 9.62
C GLY A 280 9.77 8.81 10.73
N LEU A 281 9.48 9.64 11.74
CA LEU A 281 8.78 9.23 12.96
C LEU A 281 7.25 9.33 12.84
N LEU A 282 6.56 8.45 13.58
CA LEU A 282 5.16 8.61 13.96
C LEU A 282 5.05 9.53 15.19
N ILE A 283 3.97 10.30 15.25
CA ILE A 283 3.67 11.19 16.37
C ILE A 283 3.42 10.35 17.62
N THR A 284 4.03 10.75 18.73
CA THR A 284 3.77 10.20 20.06
C THR A 284 3.48 11.31 21.04
N SER A 285 2.76 11.02 22.11
CA SER A 285 2.53 11.93 23.23
C SER A 285 3.30 11.52 24.48
N SER A 286 3.42 12.44 25.43
CA SER A 286 4.00 12.20 26.75
C SER A 286 3.03 12.65 27.83
N PHE A 287 3.04 11.97 28.98
CA PHE A 287 2.17 12.30 30.11
C PHE A 287 2.91 12.09 31.44
N GLY A 288 3.25 13.18 32.14
CA GLY A 288 4.06 13.09 33.35
C GLY A 288 5.44 12.51 33.05
N SER A 289 5.78 11.37 33.66
CA SER A 289 7.01 10.60 33.41
C SER A 289 6.89 9.58 32.27
N LEU A 290 5.69 9.38 31.72
CA LEU A 290 5.47 8.48 30.59
C LEU A 290 5.82 9.17 29.27
N SER A 291 6.58 8.48 28.42
CA SER A 291 6.90 8.88 27.05
C SER A 291 6.38 7.85 26.06
N ASP A 292 6.43 8.21 24.77
CA ASP A 292 6.12 7.32 23.66
C ASP A 292 4.73 6.68 23.78
N LEU A 293 3.74 7.46 24.25
CA LEU A 293 2.32 7.13 24.18
C LEU A 293 1.78 7.43 22.77
N LEU A 294 0.67 6.83 22.38
CA LEU A 294 -0.03 7.19 21.15
C LEU A 294 -0.45 8.66 21.20
N PRO A 295 -0.62 9.33 20.04
CA PRO A 295 -1.14 10.69 20.01
C PRO A 295 -2.54 10.73 20.63
N GLN A 296 -2.89 11.83 21.29
CA GLN A 296 -4.21 11.99 21.90
C GLN A 296 -5.23 12.41 20.84
N ASP A 297 -6.40 11.78 20.85
CA ASP A 297 -7.50 12.19 19.99
C ASP A 297 -8.20 13.43 20.58
N VAL A 298 -7.87 14.59 20.02
CA VAL A 298 -8.39 15.89 20.45
C VAL A 298 -9.79 16.17 19.90
N GLN A 299 -10.20 15.51 18.81
CA GLN A 299 -11.48 15.77 18.13
C GLN A 299 -12.62 14.94 18.74
N SER A 300 -12.27 13.78 19.28
CA SER A 300 -13.18 12.72 19.70
C SER A 300 -13.45 12.63 21.20
N ASN A 301 -13.13 13.70 21.96
CA ASN A 301 -13.14 13.65 23.42
C ASN A 301 -14.53 13.39 24.06
N GLU A 302 -15.62 13.46 23.28
CA GLU A 302 -17.00 13.26 23.77
C GLU A 302 -17.34 11.80 24.11
N TYR A 303 -16.70 10.81 23.46
CA TYR A 303 -17.02 9.38 23.69
C TYR A 303 -16.01 8.65 24.58
N CYS A 304 -14.91 9.30 24.96
CA CYS A 304 -13.91 8.70 25.81
C CYS A 304 -14.42 8.54 27.25
N GLN A 305 -14.44 7.32 27.78
CA GLN A 305 -15.00 6.96 29.07
C GLN A 305 -13.98 7.07 30.22
N SER A 306 -13.25 8.18 30.29
CA SER A 306 -12.26 8.40 31.35
C SER A 306 -12.87 9.01 32.64
N PRO A 307 -12.85 8.32 33.79
CA PRO A 307 -13.11 8.91 35.11
C PRO A 307 -12.26 10.15 35.41
N THR A 308 -10.97 10.08 35.04
CA THR A 308 -9.97 11.08 35.40
C THR A 308 -9.74 12.12 34.31
N ARG A 309 -10.63 12.19 33.32
CA ARG A 309 -10.60 13.11 32.17
C ARG A 309 -9.33 13.00 31.31
N LYS A 310 -8.74 11.80 31.25
CA LYS A 310 -7.76 11.42 30.24
C LYS A 310 -8.41 11.36 28.87
N ARG A 311 -7.59 11.57 27.84
CA ARG A 311 -8.03 11.53 26.45
C ARG A 311 -7.78 10.16 25.87
N CYS A 312 -8.62 9.76 24.93
CA CYS A 312 -8.43 8.55 24.16
C CYS A 312 -7.30 8.75 23.15
N PHE A 313 -6.75 7.66 22.65
CA PHE A 313 -5.63 7.66 21.71
C PHE A 313 -6.10 7.69 20.26
N LEU A 314 -5.24 8.21 19.38
CA LEU A 314 -5.43 8.24 17.95
C LEU A 314 -4.45 7.25 17.29
N SER A 315 -4.93 6.48 16.32
CA SER A 315 -4.14 5.56 15.49
C SER A 315 -4.73 5.48 14.08
N GLY A 316 -4.30 4.51 13.27
CA GLY A 316 -4.81 4.30 11.91
C GLY A 316 -6.28 3.89 11.82
N THR A 317 -6.88 3.51 12.96
CA THR A 317 -8.28 3.05 13.08
C THR A 317 -8.97 3.68 14.31
N SER A 318 -10.28 3.85 14.23
CA SER A 318 -11.15 4.42 15.29
C SER A 318 -11.41 3.48 16.46
N ASP A 319 -11.25 2.17 16.27
CA ASP A 319 -11.48 1.15 17.29
C ASP A 319 -10.30 0.92 18.24
N THR A 320 -9.21 1.69 18.07
CA THR A 320 -7.98 1.60 18.89
C THR A 320 -8.25 1.56 20.40
N ASN A 321 -9.26 2.29 20.88
CA ASN A 321 -9.57 2.46 22.32
C ASN A 321 -10.64 1.50 22.83
N ILE A 322 -11.11 0.54 22.02
CA ILE A 322 -12.20 -0.36 22.42
C ILE A 322 -11.86 -1.08 23.72
N LEU A 323 -10.62 -1.54 23.88
CA LEU A 323 -10.07 -2.09 25.12
C LEU A 323 -8.61 -1.65 25.29
N PRO A 324 -8.10 -1.49 26.54
CA PRO A 324 -6.72 -1.07 26.80
C PRO A 324 -5.68 -1.98 26.13
N GLU A 325 -5.95 -3.27 26.03
CA GLU A 325 -5.09 -4.27 25.41
C GLU A 325 -4.89 -4.02 23.91
N ILE A 326 -5.95 -3.61 23.20
CA ILE A 326 -5.86 -3.23 21.78
C ILE A 326 -5.00 -1.97 21.63
N SER A 327 -5.24 -0.96 22.46
CA SER A 327 -4.42 0.26 22.47
C SER A 327 -2.94 -0.05 22.77
N ALA A 328 -2.65 -1.01 23.66
CA ALA A 328 -1.28 -1.46 23.96
C ALA A 328 -0.61 -2.17 22.77
N LEU A 329 -1.34 -2.98 21.99
CA LEU A 329 -0.83 -3.57 20.74
C LEU A 329 -0.47 -2.49 19.71
N HIS A 330 -1.33 -1.48 19.55
CA HIS A 330 -1.03 -0.36 18.65
C HIS A 330 0.19 0.43 19.12
N MET A 331 0.28 0.68 20.42
CA MET A 331 1.43 1.33 21.07
C MET A 331 2.74 0.60 20.78
N LEU A 332 2.73 -0.74 20.88
CA LEU A 332 3.89 -1.59 20.62
C LEU A 332 4.43 -1.38 19.20
N PHE A 333 3.56 -1.39 18.19
CA PHE A 333 4.00 -1.22 16.81
C PHE A 333 4.38 0.22 16.44
N VAL A 334 3.79 1.24 17.08
CA VAL A 334 4.26 2.62 16.96
C VAL A 334 5.64 2.78 17.60
N ARG A 335 5.88 2.17 18.77
CA ARG A 335 7.20 2.15 19.41
C ARG A 335 8.23 1.42 18.55
N GLN A 336 7.86 0.29 17.95
CA GLN A 336 8.72 -0.46 17.03
C GLN A 336 9.09 0.39 15.81
N HIS A 337 8.11 1.06 15.18
CA HIS A 337 8.36 1.96 14.07
C HIS A 337 9.35 3.07 14.46
N ASN A 338 9.09 3.76 15.57
CA ASN A 338 9.94 4.87 16.01
C ASN A 338 11.34 4.40 16.45
N ALA A 339 11.46 3.19 17.02
CA ALA A 339 12.76 2.59 17.34
C ALA A 339 13.58 2.32 16.05
N LEU A 340 12.94 1.74 15.03
CA LEU A 340 13.56 1.50 13.73
C LEU A 340 13.94 2.81 13.03
N ALA A 341 13.03 3.80 13.00
CA ALA A 341 13.28 5.10 12.37
C ALA A 341 14.45 5.85 13.02
N LYS A 342 14.51 5.87 14.37
CA LYS A 342 15.65 6.44 15.12
C LYS A 342 16.95 5.72 14.78
N ALA A 343 16.93 4.38 14.70
CA ALA A 343 18.10 3.59 14.33
C ALA A 343 18.54 3.85 12.88
N PHE A 344 17.62 3.93 11.93
CA PHE A 344 17.91 4.26 10.53
C PHE A 344 18.44 5.68 10.37
N LYS A 345 17.91 6.65 11.10
CA LYS A 345 18.47 8.01 11.05
C LYS A 345 19.92 8.05 11.51
N ASN A 346 20.28 7.22 12.49
CA ASN A 346 21.66 7.10 12.97
C ASN A 346 22.56 6.33 12.01
N LEU A 347 22.05 5.25 11.42
CA LEU A 347 22.78 4.35 10.52
C LEU A 347 22.99 4.96 9.13
N ASN A 348 21.95 5.61 8.61
CA ASN A 348 21.82 6.18 7.28
C ASN A 348 21.42 7.65 7.41
N ARG A 349 22.35 8.49 7.87
CA ARG A 349 22.09 9.92 8.17
C ARG A 349 21.51 10.70 6.99
N HIS A 350 21.79 10.21 5.80
CA HIS A 350 21.39 10.73 4.51
C HIS A 350 19.97 10.45 4.07
N TRP A 351 19.37 9.40 4.60
CA TRP A 351 18.02 9.07 4.20
C TRP A 351 17.08 10.23 4.52
N SER A 352 16.23 10.55 3.54
CA SER A 352 15.15 11.51 3.71
C SER A 352 14.15 10.99 4.73
N ASP A 353 13.36 11.91 5.30
CA ASP A 353 12.26 11.60 6.19
C ASP A 353 11.34 10.50 5.61
N GLU A 354 10.98 10.64 4.33
CA GLU A 354 10.15 9.68 3.59
C GLU A 354 10.78 8.29 3.51
N ARG A 355 12.06 8.21 3.16
CA ARG A 355 12.73 6.91 3.02
C ARG A 355 12.82 6.19 4.36
N ILE A 356 13.14 6.91 5.44
CA ILE A 356 13.19 6.34 6.80
C ILE A 356 11.82 5.82 7.21
N PHE A 357 10.76 6.62 7.01
CA PHE A 357 9.39 6.24 7.33
C PHE A 357 8.98 4.97 6.58
N GLN A 358 9.21 4.91 5.26
CA GLN A 358 8.80 3.78 4.44
C GLN A 358 9.58 2.51 4.76
N GLU A 359 10.90 2.58 5.00
CA GLU A 359 11.70 1.41 5.40
C GLU A 359 11.30 0.90 6.80
N ALA A 360 11.04 1.79 7.76
CA ALA A 360 10.54 1.40 9.08
C ALA A 360 9.14 0.76 8.98
N ARG A 361 8.23 1.36 8.21
CA ARG A 361 6.89 0.80 7.92
C ARG A 361 6.99 -0.59 7.29
N LYS A 362 7.84 -0.75 6.29
CA LYS A 362 8.04 -2.01 5.57
C LYS A 362 8.49 -3.15 6.48
N ILE A 363 9.40 -2.89 7.43
CA ILE A 363 9.82 -3.89 8.43
C ILE A 363 8.70 -4.22 9.40
N VAL A 364 8.02 -3.21 9.96
CA VAL A 364 6.91 -3.43 10.91
C VAL A 364 5.81 -4.29 10.27
N VAL A 365 5.46 -4.02 9.02
CA VAL A 365 4.50 -4.83 8.25
C VAL A 365 5.00 -6.26 8.11
N ALA A 366 6.27 -6.47 7.73
CA ALA A 366 6.85 -7.80 7.61
C ALA A 366 6.87 -8.55 8.95
N GLN A 367 7.11 -7.86 10.06
CA GLN A 367 7.06 -8.45 11.41
C GLN A 367 5.65 -8.89 11.80
N ILE A 368 4.63 -8.07 11.53
CA ILE A 368 3.22 -8.42 11.77
C ILE A 368 2.81 -9.62 10.90
N GLN A 369 3.16 -9.62 9.61
CA GLN A 369 2.92 -10.74 8.70
C GLN A 369 3.60 -12.02 9.19
N HIS A 370 4.87 -11.93 9.59
CA HIS A 370 5.64 -13.07 10.07
C HIS A 370 5.04 -13.63 11.37
N ILE A 371 4.81 -12.81 12.40
CA ILE A 371 4.20 -13.25 13.67
C ILE A 371 2.84 -13.90 13.44
N THR A 372 2.02 -13.31 12.57
CA THR A 372 0.67 -13.81 12.27
C THR A 372 0.73 -15.23 11.70
N PHE A 373 1.59 -15.48 10.70
CA PHE A 373 1.65 -16.76 10.01
C PHE A 373 2.54 -17.80 10.72
N ASN A 374 3.54 -17.36 11.47
CA ASN A 374 4.51 -18.23 12.15
C ASN A 374 4.04 -18.65 13.55
N GLU A 375 3.47 -17.74 14.34
CA GLU A 375 3.12 -17.97 15.74
C GLU A 375 1.60 -18.12 15.94
N PHE A 376 0.81 -17.17 15.41
CA PHE A 376 -0.62 -17.08 15.70
C PHE A 376 -1.49 -18.11 14.96
N LEU A 377 -1.39 -18.18 13.61
CA LEU A 377 -2.25 -19.07 12.82
C LEU A 377 -2.08 -20.55 13.18
N PRO A 378 -0.86 -21.08 13.46
CA PRO A 378 -0.72 -22.47 13.89
C PRO A 378 -1.44 -22.79 15.21
N VAL A 379 -1.48 -21.85 16.16
CA VAL A 379 -2.25 -22.00 17.41
C VAL A 379 -3.75 -21.97 17.13
N LEU A 380 -4.21 -21.02 16.29
CA LEU A 380 -5.62 -20.85 16.01
C LEU A 380 -6.19 -21.99 15.15
N ILE A 381 -5.71 -22.15 13.91
CA ILE A 381 -6.26 -23.11 12.94
C ILE A 381 -5.52 -24.46 12.92
N GLY A 382 -4.40 -24.63 13.61
CA GLY A 382 -3.66 -25.89 13.66
C GLY A 382 -2.78 -26.16 12.44
N HIS A 383 -1.69 -26.92 12.65
CA HIS A 383 -0.68 -27.21 11.62
C HIS A 383 -1.21 -27.97 10.40
N ASP A 384 -2.22 -28.84 10.57
CA ASP A 384 -2.82 -29.57 9.46
C ASP A 384 -3.51 -28.62 8.47
N ASN A 385 -4.24 -27.62 8.98
CA ASN A 385 -4.88 -26.60 8.14
C ASN A 385 -3.85 -25.64 7.53
N ILE A 386 -2.75 -25.31 8.23
CA ILE A 386 -1.63 -24.53 7.66
C ILE A 386 -1.11 -25.18 6.38
N LYS A 387 -0.99 -26.52 6.39
CA LYS A 387 -0.57 -27.29 5.21
C LYS A 387 -1.68 -27.37 4.15
N GLU A 388 -2.92 -27.60 4.57
CA GLU A 388 -4.08 -27.73 3.66
C GLU A 388 -4.33 -26.46 2.83
N PHE A 389 -4.15 -25.28 3.44
CA PHE A 389 -4.36 -23.98 2.80
C PHE A 389 -3.06 -23.33 2.25
N ASP A 390 -1.93 -24.06 2.21
CA ASP A 390 -0.62 -23.57 1.73
C ASP A 390 -0.12 -22.29 2.43
N LEU A 391 -0.33 -22.21 3.75
CA LEU A 391 0.00 -21.05 4.58
C LEU A 391 1.39 -21.15 5.20
N LYS A 392 2.13 -22.24 4.96
CA LYS A 392 3.46 -22.43 5.53
C LYS A 392 4.42 -21.36 4.99
N LEU A 393 5.19 -20.76 5.89
CA LEU A 393 6.29 -19.84 5.57
C LEU A 393 7.53 -20.62 5.11
N LYS A 394 8.47 -19.94 4.43
CA LYS A 394 9.76 -20.55 4.09
C LYS A 394 10.72 -20.40 5.28
N ASP A 395 11.51 -21.45 5.52
CA ASP A 395 12.54 -21.45 6.57
C ASP A 395 13.79 -20.64 6.14
N SER A 396 14.04 -20.53 4.83
CA SER A 396 15.16 -19.79 4.21
C SER A 396 14.84 -19.43 2.75
N GLY A 397 15.54 -18.47 2.15
CA GLY A 397 15.35 -18.09 0.76
C GLY A 397 14.06 -17.30 0.53
N TYR A 398 13.58 -17.30 -0.71
CA TYR A 398 12.41 -16.55 -1.14
C TYR A 398 11.19 -17.43 -1.40
N SER A 399 9.99 -16.84 -1.27
CA SER A 399 8.74 -17.43 -1.75
C SER A 399 8.46 -17.04 -3.20
N ALA A 400 7.86 -17.96 -3.94
CA ALA A 400 7.34 -17.75 -5.29
C ALA A 400 5.81 -17.95 -5.35
N ASP A 401 5.14 -17.87 -4.20
CA ASP A 401 3.72 -18.21 -4.06
C ASP A 401 2.79 -17.07 -4.55
N TYR A 402 3.33 -15.87 -4.84
CA TYR A 402 2.53 -14.76 -5.36
C TYR A 402 1.94 -15.07 -6.74
N ASP A 403 0.64 -14.89 -6.88
CA ASP A 403 -0.09 -15.04 -8.13
C ASP A 403 -0.95 -13.79 -8.40
N VAL A 404 -0.67 -13.14 -9.54
CA VAL A 404 -1.38 -11.93 -9.99
C VAL A 404 -2.85 -12.20 -10.35
N GLU A 405 -3.25 -13.46 -10.53
CA GLU A 405 -4.65 -13.82 -10.78
C GLU A 405 -5.46 -14.02 -9.49
N ILE A 406 -4.81 -14.05 -8.31
CA ILE A 406 -5.49 -14.12 -7.02
C ILE A 406 -5.97 -12.73 -6.60
N ASP A 407 -7.25 -12.62 -6.31
CA ASP A 407 -7.83 -11.43 -5.70
C ASP A 407 -7.67 -11.48 -4.17
N SER A 408 -6.91 -10.53 -3.65
CA SER A 408 -6.57 -10.35 -2.23
C SER A 408 -7.66 -9.66 -1.41
N THR A 409 -8.76 -9.22 -2.05
CA THR A 409 -9.85 -8.53 -1.36
C THR A 409 -10.43 -9.37 -0.22
N THR A 410 -10.65 -8.74 0.94
CA THR A 410 -11.11 -9.42 2.15
C THR A 410 -12.50 -10.02 1.97
N LEU A 411 -12.69 -11.21 2.52
CA LEU A 411 -13.95 -11.94 2.51
C LEU A 411 -14.94 -11.35 3.52
N ASN A 412 -16.17 -11.14 3.08
CA ASN A 412 -17.27 -10.65 3.91
C ASN A 412 -17.55 -11.60 5.09
N GLU A 413 -17.47 -12.91 4.83
CA GLU A 413 -17.61 -13.94 5.85
C GLU A 413 -16.49 -13.89 6.88
N PHE A 414 -15.26 -13.57 6.47
CA PHE A 414 -14.13 -13.43 7.39
C PHE A 414 -14.34 -12.24 8.34
N THR A 415 -14.52 -11.02 7.81
CA THR A 415 -14.63 -9.81 8.63
C THR A 415 -15.81 -9.88 9.59
N THR A 416 -16.95 -10.42 9.14
CA THR A 416 -18.15 -10.50 9.99
C THR A 416 -18.00 -11.56 11.09
N VAL A 417 -17.41 -12.72 10.78
CA VAL A 417 -17.34 -13.85 11.74
C VAL A 417 -16.11 -13.74 12.64
N ALA A 418 -14.93 -13.40 12.12
CA ALA A 418 -13.67 -13.37 12.87
C ALA A 418 -13.69 -12.33 14.00
N THR A 419 -14.22 -11.14 13.74
CA THR A 419 -14.34 -10.06 14.73
C THR A 419 -15.17 -10.51 15.94
N VAL A 420 -16.28 -11.22 15.71
CA VAL A 420 -17.16 -11.68 16.79
C VAL A 420 -16.60 -12.92 17.47
N ALA A 421 -15.94 -13.80 16.70
CA ALA A 421 -15.21 -14.94 17.25
C ALA A 421 -14.13 -14.47 18.23
N ALA A 422 -13.40 -13.39 17.92
CA ALA A 422 -12.43 -12.80 18.85
C ALA A 422 -13.07 -12.44 20.20
N PHE A 423 -14.20 -11.73 20.22
CA PHE A 423 -14.90 -11.41 21.47
C PHE A 423 -15.53 -12.62 22.17
N SER A 424 -15.90 -13.67 21.44
CA SER A 424 -16.40 -14.91 22.05
C SER A 424 -15.32 -15.68 22.82
N LEU A 425 -14.05 -15.48 22.46
CA LEU A 425 -12.89 -16.09 23.11
C LEU A 425 -12.34 -15.24 24.26
N LEU A 426 -12.92 -14.07 24.56
CA LEU A 426 -12.51 -13.22 25.68
C LEU A 426 -13.31 -13.54 26.95
N ASN A 427 -12.62 -13.55 28.09
CA ASN A 427 -13.28 -13.61 29.38
C ASN A 427 -14.01 -12.30 29.66
N GLY A 428 -15.16 -12.38 30.34
CA GLY A 428 -15.91 -11.21 30.79
C GLY A 428 -15.17 -10.36 31.82
N ARG A 429 -14.24 -10.95 32.55
CA ARG A 429 -13.47 -10.32 33.60
C ARG A 429 -11.99 -10.47 33.33
N ARG A 430 -11.26 -9.39 33.49
CA ARG A 430 -9.81 -9.41 33.57
C ARG A 430 -9.41 -9.78 34.98
N ARG A 431 -8.42 -10.67 35.15
CA ARG A 431 -7.88 -10.95 36.48
C ARG A 431 -7.23 -9.70 37.05
N LYS A 432 -7.21 -9.53 38.36
CA LYS A 432 -6.55 -8.39 39.00
C LYS A 432 -5.33 -8.89 39.74
N ALA A 433 -4.14 -8.45 39.32
CA ALA A 433 -2.90 -8.75 40.02
C ALA A 433 -2.89 -8.05 41.39
N ILE A 434 -2.71 -8.79 42.48
CA ILE A 434 -2.67 -8.24 43.84
C ILE A 434 -1.25 -7.71 44.18
N SER A 435 -0.20 -8.04 43.39
CA SER A 435 1.21 -7.66 43.67
C SER A 435 1.77 -6.72 42.60
N GLU A 436 2.51 -5.69 43.05
CA GLU A 436 3.30 -4.77 42.22
C GLU A 436 4.62 -5.40 41.70
N ARG A 437 4.93 -6.66 42.06
CA ARG A 437 6.08 -7.41 41.54
C ARG A 437 5.63 -8.66 40.80
N PHE A 438 5.90 -8.68 39.50
CA PHE A 438 5.53 -9.69 38.49
C PHE A 438 6.26 -11.05 38.62
N ASN A 439 6.67 -11.47 39.83
CA ASN A 439 7.62 -12.58 40.00
C ASN A 439 7.04 -13.87 40.62
N ASN A 440 5.75 -13.94 40.93
CA ASN A 440 5.15 -15.18 41.46
C ASN A 440 3.70 -15.39 40.98
N PRO A 441 3.41 -16.36 40.10
CA PRO A 441 2.07 -16.60 39.54
C PRO A 441 1.08 -17.22 40.55
N ASP A 442 1.55 -17.82 41.64
CA ASP A 442 0.67 -18.60 42.54
C ASP A 442 0.01 -17.79 43.68
N GLU A 443 0.37 -16.52 43.92
CA GLU A 443 -0.05 -15.86 45.17
C GLU A 443 -1.05 -14.69 45.07
N LEU A 444 -1.33 -14.06 43.93
CA LEU A 444 -1.97 -12.73 43.97
C LEU A 444 -3.03 -12.47 42.88
N TYR A 445 -4.19 -13.13 42.97
CA TYR A 445 -5.37 -12.78 42.16
C TYR A 445 -6.61 -12.47 43.01
N ASP A 446 -7.22 -11.30 42.78
CA ASP A 446 -8.51 -10.95 43.36
C ASP A 446 -9.60 -11.79 42.67
N PRO A 447 -10.34 -12.65 43.39
CA PRO A 447 -11.34 -13.52 42.78
C PRO A 447 -12.50 -12.75 42.13
N GLU A 448 -12.69 -11.45 42.43
CA GLU A 448 -13.73 -10.64 41.78
C GLU A 448 -13.34 -10.10 40.40
N GLY A 449 -12.05 -9.88 40.13
CA GLY A 449 -11.53 -9.33 38.87
C GLY A 449 -12.10 -7.95 38.49
N ILE A 450 -11.82 -7.49 37.26
CA ILE A 450 -12.41 -6.26 36.69
C ILE A 450 -13.34 -6.65 35.54
N GLU A 451 -14.61 -6.27 35.60
CA GLU A 451 -15.54 -6.46 34.49
C GLU A 451 -15.10 -5.64 33.26
N LYS A 452 -14.90 -6.30 32.12
CA LYS A 452 -14.44 -5.63 30.89
C LYS A 452 -15.39 -4.54 30.40
N ALA A 453 -16.66 -4.58 30.80
CA ALA A 453 -17.61 -3.51 30.46
C ALA A 453 -17.35 -2.16 31.17
N PHE A 454 -16.37 -2.06 32.07
CA PHE A 454 -15.85 -0.77 32.57
C PHE A 454 -14.58 -0.29 31.86
N LEU A 455 -14.04 -1.11 30.97
CA LEU A 455 -12.80 -0.84 30.24
C LEU A 455 -13.05 -0.30 28.82
N PHE A 456 -14.27 -0.42 28.31
CA PHE A 456 -14.63 0.10 26.99
C PHE A 456 -14.35 1.60 26.85
N ASN A 457 -13.54 1.98 25.86
CA ASN A 457 -13.18 3.37 25.58
C ASN A 457 -12.57 4.11 26.78
N ASN A 458 -11.90 3.38 27.69
CA ASN A 458 -11.32 3.95 28.90
C ASN A 458 -9.79 3.79 28.88
N PRO A 459 -9.03 4.88 28.62
CA PRO A 459 -7.58 4.82 28.50
C PRO A 459 -6.85 4.99 29.84
N ASP A 460 -7.55 5.19 30.96
CA ASP A 460 -6.97 5.64 32.24
C ASP A 460 -5.79 4.79 32.69
N GLU A 461 -5.92 3.47 32.60
CA GLU A 461 -4.86 2.53 33.01
C GLU A 461 -3.58 2.68 32.18
N LEU A 462 -3.68 3.01 30.89
CA LEU A 462 -2.51 3.19 30.03
C LEU A 462 -1.76 4.50 30.32
N TYR A 463 -2.34 5.39 31.10
CA TYR A 463 -1.67 6.58 31.64
C TYR A 463 -0.94 6.32 32.96
N ASP A 464 -0.96 5.09 33.48
CA ASP A 464 -0.18 4.70 34.65
C ASP A 464 1.24 4.23 34.27
N PRO A 465 2.28 4.42 35.13
CA PRO A 465 3.69 4.09 34.84
C PRO A 465 4.03 2.68 34.30
N GLU A 466 3.13 1.72 34.52
CA GLU A 466 3.22 0.30 34.10
C GLU A 466 1.93 -0.20 33.42
N GLY A 467 1.06 0.71 32.96
CA GLY A 467 -0.23 0.35 32.37
C GLY A 467 -0.12 -0.52 31.12
N ILE A 468 0.89 -0.24 30.29
CA ILE A 468 1.14 -0.98 29.05
C ILE A 468 1.65 -2.39 29.37
N GLU A 469 2.59 -2.49 30.31
CA GLU A 469 3.12 -3.77 30.78
C GLU A 469 2.03 -4.63 31.41
N LYS A 470 1.12 -4.04 32.20
CA LYS A 470 -0.05 -4.73 32.74
C LYS A 470 -0.98 -5.24 31.64
N ALA A 471 -1.27 -4.43 30.62
CA ALA A 471 -2.07 -4.86 29.48
C ALA A 471 -1.45 -6.09 28.79
N PHE A 472 -0.14 -6.07 28.52
CA PHE A 472 0.57 -7.24 27.96
C PHE A 472 0.55 -8.44 28.89
N PHE A 473 0.77 -8.24 30.18
CA PHE A 473 0.70 -9.30 31.18
C PHE A 473 -0.67 -10.01 31.16
N HIS A 474 -1.76 -9.25 31.11
CA HIS A 474 -3.11 -9.84 31.03
C HIS A 474 -3.32 -10.61 29.73
N MET A 475 -2.93 -10.05 28.58
CA MET A 475 -3.04 -10.78 27.31
C MET A 475 -2.27 -12.11 27.33
N THR A 476 -1.10 -12.15 27.96
CA THR A 476 -0.24 -13.35 27.93
C THR A 476 -0.51 -14.35 29.06
N ASN A 477 -1.21 -13.96 30.13
CA ASN A 477 -1.43 -14.80 31.33
C ASN A 477 -2.89 -15.13 31.61
N ASP A 478 -3.84 -14.34 31.12
CA ASP A 478 -5.26 -14.66 31.29
C ASP A 478 -5.67 -15.70 30.23
N PRO A 479 -6.39 -16.78 30.60
CA PRO A 479 -6.80 -17.82 29.67
C PRO A 479 -7.86 -17.30 28.70
N ALA A 480 -7.73 -17.66 27.43
CA ALA A 480 -8.82 -17.49 26.47
C ALA A 480 -9.97 -18.45 26.81
N GLU A 481 -11.20 -18.04 26.49
CA GLU A 481 -12.39 -18.87 26.66
C GLU A 481 -12.42 -20.03 25.66
N ILE A 482 -13.02 -21.13 26.09
CA ILE A 482 -13.22 -22.30 25.21
C ILE A 482 -14.23 -21.91 24.12
N PRO A 483 -13.96 -22.22 22.83
CA PRO A 483 -14.90 -22.01 21.75
C PRO A 483 -16.27 -22.64 22.02
N GLY A 484 -17.32 -21.98 21.56
CA GLY A 484 -18.69 -22.41 21.76
C GLY A 484 -19.65 -21.25 21.57
N LEU A 485 -20.94 -21.50 21.82
CA LEU A 485 -21.92 -20.43 21.97
C LEU A 485 -21.79 -19.81 23.37
N LYS A 486 -20.60 -19.29 23.68
CA LYS A 486 -20.23 -18.63 24.95
C LYS A 486 -19.73 -17.23 24.60
N ILE A 487 -20.41 -16.20 25.09
CA ILE A 487 -20.01 -14.79 24.96
C ILE A 487 -20.38 -14.14 26.27
N SER A 488 -19.50 -13.50 27.04
CA SER A 488 -19.87 -12.93 28.35
C SER A 488 -21.01 -11.89 28.31
N THR A 489 -21.80 -11.76 29.39
CA THR A 489 -22.77 -10.65 29.56
C THR A 489 -22.14 -9.26 29.45
N GLU A 490 -20.84 -9.16 29.69
CA GLU A 490 -20.08 -7.92 29.46
C GLU A 490 -20.11 -7.50 27.98
N PHE A 491 -20.31 -8.44 27.06
CA PHE A 491 -20.45 -8.22 25.62
C PHE A 491 -21.90 -8.42 25.10
N ARG A 492 -22.70 -9.32 25.69
CA ARG A 492 -24.11 -9.58 25.29
C ARG A 492 -25.18 -8.83 26.09
N GLY A 493 -24.93 -7.55 26.37
CA GLY A 493 -25.86 -6.73 27.14
C GLY A 493 -25.24 -5.48 27.78
N LYS A 494 -23.91 -5.47 27.93
CA LYS A 494 -23.15 -4.34 28.50
C LYS A 494 -22.10 -3.79 27.53
N PHE A 495 -22.10 -4.22 26.27
CA PHE A 495 -21.13 -3.77 25.27
C PHE A 495 -21.23 -2.25 25.07
N LEU A 496 -20.10 -1.56 25.20
CA LEU A 496 -20.01 -0.09 25.13
C LEU A 496 -20.94 0.66 26.10
N LYS A 497 -21.37 0.04 27.21
CA LYS A 497 -22.17 0.74 28.22
C LYS A 497 -21.37 1.92 28.76
N SER A 498 -22.05 3.02 29.11
CA SER A 498 -21.42 4.08 29.89
C SER A 498 -21.26 3.66 31.36
N ARG A 499 -20.41 4.37 32.11
CA ARG A 499 -20.34 4.21 33.58
C ARG A 499 -21.65 4.54 34.31
N THR A 500 -22.49 5.37 33.71
CA THR A 500 -23.79 5.78 34.26
C THR A 500 -24.93 4.85 33.87
N SER A 501 -24.78 4.06 32.81
CA SER A 501 -25.79 3.12 32.35
C SER A 501 -25.52 1.71 32.87
N LYS A 502 -26.59 1.00 33.25
CA LYS A 502 -26.53 -0.41 33.65
C LYS A 502 -26.50 -1.36 32.44
N VAL A 503 -26.88 -0.85 31.27
CA VAL A 503 -27.04 -1.64 30.04
C VAL A 503 -26.28 -0.97 28.89
N GLY A 504 -25.83 -1.80 27.96
CA GLY A 504 -25.22 -1.41 26.70
C GLY A 504 -25.83 -2.21 25.55
N LEU A 505 -25.13 -2.27 24.44
CA LEU A 505 -25.53 -3.08 23.29
C LEU A 505 -25.26 -4.58 23.56
N ASP A 506 -25.85 -5.41 22.69
CA ASP A 506 -25.61 -6.85 22.68
C ASP A 506 -24.88 -7.21 21.38
N LEU A 507 -23.59 -7.51 21.50
CA LEU A 507 -22.71 -7.81 20.38
C LEU A 507 -23.17 -9.05 19.60
N ALA A 508 -23.66 -10.10 20.27
CA ALA A 508 -24.14 -11.31 19.60
C ALA A 508 -25.39 -11.01 18.77
N THR A 509 -26.33 -10.25 19.33
CA THR A 509 -27.54 -9.80 18.63
C THR A 509 -27.21 -8.94 17.41
N ILE A 510 -26.28 -7.99 17.55
CA ILE A 510 -25.83 -7.13 16.44
C ILE A 510 -25.17 -7.98 15.36
N ALA A 511 -24.27 -8.90 15.74
CA ALA A 511 -23.52 -9.73 14.82
C ALA A 511 -24.39 -10.71 14.01
N ILE A 512 -25.40 -11.33 14.63
CA ILE A 512 -26.35 -12.19 13.92
C ILE A 512 -27.18 -11.34 12.94
N THR A 513 -27.65 -10.17 13.37
CA THR A 513 -28.39 -9.24 12.50
C THR A 513 -27.53 -8.78 11.32
N GLN A 514 -26.26 -8.44 11.59
CA GLN A 514 -25.28 -8.05 10.58
C GLN A 514 -24.98 -9.18 9.60
N SER A 515 -24.86 -10.42 10.07
CA SER A 515 -24.70 -11.59 9.19
C SER A 515 -25.88 -11.73 8.21
N ARG A 516 -27.10 -11.44 8.66
CA ARG A 516 -28.30 -11.44 7.81
C ARG A 516 -28.36 -10.23 6.86
N ASP A 517 -27.96 -9.04 7.33
CA ASP A 517 -27.85 -7.82 6.49
C ASP A 517 -26.81 -7.98 5.38
N HIS A 518 -25.69 -8.61 5.71
CA HIS A 518 -24.60 -8.88 4.77
C HIS A 518 -24.94 -10.00 3.78
N GLY A 519 -26.12 -10.62 3.88
CA GLY A 519 -26.53 -11.72 3.01
C GLY A 519 -25.58 -12.90 3.11
N LEU A 520 -25.05 -13.20 4.31
CA LEU A 520 -24.18 -14.35 4.50
C LEU A 520 -24.97 -15.66 4.30
N PRO A 521 -24.33 -16.71 3.75
CA PRO A 521 -24.98 -18.00 3.57
C PRO A 521 -25.39 -18.62 4.90
N SER A 522 -26.23 -19.66 4.86
CA SER A 522 -26.44 -20.48 6.04
C SER A 522 -25.19 -21.27 6.41
N TYR A 523 -25.13 -21.71 7.66
CA TYR A 523 -24.06 -22.56 8.16
C TYR A 523 -23.87 -23.82 7.30
N THR A 524 -24.95 -24.51 6.92
CA THR A 524 -24.87 -25.73 6.11
C THR A 524 -24.38 -25.46 4.69
N GLN A 525 -24.72 -24.31 4.11
CA GLN A 525 -24.23 -23.89 2.79
C GLN A 525 -22.74 -23.55 2.84
N MET A 526 -22.27 -22.84 3.87
CA MET A 526 -20.84 -22.56 4.01
C MET A 526 -20.03 -23.84 4.22
N ARG A 527 -20.52 -24.79 5.04
CA ARG A 527 -19.86 -26.11 5.18
C ARG A 527 -19.66 -26.79 3.84
N ARG A 528 -20.69 -26.80 2.99
CA ARG A 528 -20.60 -27.36 1.64
C ARG A 528 -19.54 -26.62 0.80
N GLN A 529 -19.48 -25.30 0.88
CA GLN A 529 -18.48 -24.50 0.18
C GLN A 529 -17.05 -24.84 0.64
N CYS A 530 -16.89 -25.15 1.93
CA CYS A 530 -15.64 -25.63 2.52
C CYS A 530 -15.32 -27.11 2.25
N GLY A 531 -16.11 -27.81 1.42
CA GLY A 531 -15.93 -29.25 1.17
C GLY A 531 -16.29 -30.15 2.36
N LEU A 532 -16.94 -29.62 3.40
CA LEU A 532 -17.36 -30.34 4.59
C LEU A 532 -18.73 -31.00 4.40
N SER A 533 -19.02 -32.01 5.22
CA SER A 533 -20.30 -32.72 5.20
C SER A 533 -21.47 -31.79 5.53
N ARG A 534 -22.54 -31.91 4.73
CA ARG A 534 -23.82 -31.23 4.97
C ARG A 534 -24.65 -31.98 6.02
N PHE A 535 -25.39 -31.24 6.83
CA PHE A 535 -26.39 -31.78 7.74
C PHE A 535 -27.80 -31.70 7.14
N TYR A 536 -28.62 -32.70 7.44
CA TYR A 536 -30.00 -32.77 6.97
C TYR A 536 -31.00 -32.64 8.12
N THR A 537 -30.61 -33.03 9.33
CA THR A 537 -31.44 -32.96 10.53
C THR A 537 -30.67 -32.30 11.68
N PHE A 538 -31.40 -31.71 12.64
CA PHE A 538 -30.77 -31.13 13.83
C PHE A 538 -29.98 -32.17 14.63
N HIS A 539 -30.42 -33.43 14.62
CA HIS A 539 -29.71 -34.52 15.32
C HIS A 539 -28.29 -34.72 14.79
N ASP A 540 -28.07 -34.53 13.48
CA ASP A 540 -26.75 -34.71 12.87
C ASP A 540 -25.71 -33.72 13.40
N LEU A 541 -26.15 -32.54 13.89
CA LEU A 541 -25.29 -31.48 14.44
C LEU A 541 -24.53 -31.94 15.69
N LYS A 542 -25.08 -32.89 16.46
CA LYS A 542 -24.44 -33.40 17.69
C LYS A 542 -23.05 -33.97 17.45
N LYS A 543 -22.76 -34.43 16.24
CA LYS A 543 -21.47 -34.99 15.88
C LYS A 543 -20.37 -33.94 15.80
N GLU A 544 -20.72 -32.71 15.43
CA GLU A 544 -19.74 -31.63 15.18
C GLU A 544 -19.83 -30.48 16.18
N PHE A 545 -20.90 -30.37 16.97
CA PHE A 545 -21.04 -29.31 17.97
C PHE A 545 -20.37 -29.67 19.29
N ILE A 546 -19.82 -28.66 19.96
CA ILE A 546 -19.11 -28.84 21.24
C ILE A 546 -20.06 -29.26 22.36
N ASN A 547 -21.32 -28.81 22.33
CA ASN A 547 -22.37 -29.19 23.26
C ASN A 547 -23.52 -29.85 22.50
N GLU A 548 -23.84 -31.10 22.84
CA GLU A 548 -24.92 -31.86 22.20
C GLU A 548 -26.32 -31.25 22.41
N THR A 549 -26.50 -30.43 23.45
CA THR A 549 -27.79 -29.76 23.72
C THR A 549 -28.09 -28.66 22.71
N TYR A 550 -27.06 -28.05 22.10
CA TYR A 550 -27.24 -26.98 21.11
C TYR A 550 -28.11 -27.41 19.95
N ALA A 551 -27.96 -28.66 19.48
CA ALA A 551 -28.81 -29.24 18.45
C ALA A 551 -30.31 -29.19 18.80
N SER A 552 -30.64 -29.59 20.04
CA SER A 552 -32.02 -29.60 20.54
C SER A 552 -32.57 -28.19 20.75
N THR A 553 -31.74 -27.26 21.21
CA THR A 553 -32.15 -25.86 21.41
C THR A 553 -32.36 -25.15 20.07
N LEU A 554 -31.47 -25.35 19.10
CA LEU A 554 -31.63 -24.77 17.76
C LEU A 554 -32.88 -25.27 17.04
N ALA A 555 -33.27 -26.53 17.25
CA ALA A 555 -34.51 -27.11 16.72
C ALA A 555 -35.79 -26.44 17.28
N GLN A 556 -35.71 -25.70 18.39
CA GLN A 556 -36.84 -24.94 18.94
C GLN A 556 -37.04 -23.60 18.24
N TYR A 557 -35.98 -23.05 17.64
CA TYR A 557 -36.00 -21.71 17.02
C TYR A 557 -35.99 -21.79 15.49
N TYR A 558 -35.19 -22.66 14.89
CA TYR A 558 -35.10 -22.81 13.45
C TYR A 558 -35.99 -23.96 12.97
N GLU A 559 -36.67 -23.76 11.85
CA GLU A 559 -37.50 -24.81 11.23
C GLU A 559 -36.66 -25.88 10.53
N SER A 560 -35.52 -25.48 9.96
CA SER A 560 -34.61 -26.36 9.23
C SER A 560 -33.15 -26.06 9.61
N VAL A 561 -32.29 -27.08 9.55
CA VAL A 561 -30.84 -26.90 9.74
C VAL A 561 -30.21 -25.94 8.73
N ASP A 562 -30.82 -25.83 7.55
CA ASP A 562 -30.41 -24.87 6.52
C ASP A 562 -30.74 -23.41 6.86
N ASP A 563 -31.49 -23.15 7.94
CA ASP A 563 -31.83 -21.78 8.38
C ASP A 563 -30.81 -21.22 9.38
N ILE A 564 -29.95 -22.07 9.94
CA ILE A 564 -28.97 -21.69 10.97
C ILE A 564 -28.05 -20.60 10.42
N ASP A 565 -27.99 -19.47 11.13
CA ASP A 565 -27.10 -18.35 10.82
C ASP A 565 -25.63 -18.82 10.89
N LEU A 566 -24.81 -18.38 9.93
CA LEU A 566 -23.42 -18.83 9.80
C LEU A 566 -22.64 -18.68 11.11
N LEU A 567 -22.73 -17.50 11.73
CA LEU A 567 -22.05 -17.20 12.99
C LEU A 567 -22.39 -18.20 14.11
N ILE A 568 -23.67 -18.54 14.26
CA ILE A 568 -24.12 -19.48 15.30
C ILE A 568 -23.53 -20.86 15.04
N GLY A 569 -23.67 -21.37 13.81
CA GLY A 569 -23.16 -22.70 13.48
C GLY A 569 -21.64 -22.79 13.61
N VAL A 570 -20.92 -21.75 13.20
CA VAL A 570 -19.45 -21.69 13.26
C VAL A 570 -18.94 -21.66 14.70
N LEU A 571 -19.55 -20.86 15.58
CA LEU A 571 -19.15 -20.80 16.99
C LEU A 571 -19.56 -22.05 17.77
N ALA A 572 -20.62 -22.74 17.35
CA ALA A 572 -21.10 -23.97 18.01
C ALA A 572 -20.20 -25.20 17.76
N GLU A 573 -19.35 -25.17 16.74
CA GLU A 573 -18.49 -26.30 16.38
C GLU A 573 -17.46 -26.62 17.46
N LYS A 574 -17.22 -27.92 17.67
CA LYS A 574 -16.08 -28.39 18.46
C LYS A 574 -14.76 -28.09 17.73
N PRO A 575 -13.67 -27.80 18.45
CA PRO A 575 -12.36 -27.61 17.83
C PRO A 575 -11.92 -28.83 17.00
N LYS A 576 -11.32 -28.60 15.83
CA LYS A 576 -10.64 -29.66 15.07
C LYS A 576 -9.41 -30.10 15.85
N LYS A 577 -9.04 -31.39 15.80
CA LYS A 577 -7.85 -31.90 16.50
C LYS A 577 -6.61 -31.07 16.11
N GLY A 578 -5.90 -30.55 17.12
CA GLY A 578 -4.72 -29.71 16.92
C GLY A 578 -5.00 -28.25 16.53
N SER A 579 -6.26 -27.84 16.47
CA SER A 579 -6.71 -26.46 16.27
C SER A 579 -7.45 -25.97 17.50
N PHE A 580 -7.42 -24.66 17.74
CA PHE A 580 -8.22 -24.04 18.77
C PHE A 580 -9.67 -23.77 18.34
N ILE A 581 -10.01 -23.87 17.04
CA ILE A 581 -11.36 -23.54 16.54
C ILE A 581 -11.94 -24.66 15.65
N GLY A 582 -13.24 -24.55 15.36
CA GLY A 582 -13.98 -25.50 14.52
C GLY A 582 -13.59 -25.46 13.05
N SER A 583 -13.90 -26.54 12.32
CA SER A 583 -13.49 -26.76 10.93
C SER A 583 -14.00 -25.69 9.96
N THR A 584 -15.22 -25.19 10.16
CA THR A 584 -15.80 -24.15 9.28
C THR A 584 -15.13 -22.81 9.52
N LEU A 585 -14.82 -22.45 10.78
CA LEU A 585 -14.07 -21.21 11.05
C LEU A 585 -12.64 -21.32 10.49
N SER A 586 -11.99 -22.47 10.66
CA SER A 586 -10.66 -22.71 10.08
C SER A 586 -10.66 -22.58 8.56
N CYS A 587 -11.73 -23.03 7.88
CA CYS A 587 -11.88 -22.86 6.44
C CYS A 587 -12.00 -21.38 6.03
N ILE A 588 -12.84 -20.60 6.72
CA ILE A 588 -13.03 -19.17 6.42
C ILE A 588 -11.71 -18.41 6.62
N ILE A 589 -11.05 -18.61 7.77
CA ILE A 589 -9.78 -17.96 8.09
C ILE A 589 -8.67 -18.45 7.15
N GLY A 590 -8.59 -19.75 6.88
CA GLY A 590 -7.59 -20.32 5.98
C GLY A 590 -7.67 -19.77 4.57
N ASN A 591 -8.89 -19.66 4.01
CA ASN A 591 -9.10 -19.04 2.71
C ASN A 591 -8.76 -17.54 2.69
N GLN A 592 -9.09 -16.81 3.75
CA GLN A 592 -8.71 -15.40 3.85
C GLN A 592 -7.18 -15.25 3.88
N MET A 593 -6.50 -16.01 4.74
CA MET A 593 -5.05 -15.90 4.91
C MET A 593 -4.28 -16.35 3.68
N TYR A 594 -4.80 -17.34 2.94
CA TYR A 594 -4.25 -17.73 1.64
C TYR A 594 -4.26 -16.56 0.65
N ARG A 595 -5.38 -15.84 0.55
CA ARG A 595 -5.51 -14.65 -0.31
C ARG A 595 -4.62 -13.51 0.14
N THR A 596 -4.54 -13.28 1.45
CA THR A 596 -3.67 -12.25 2.05
C THR A 596 -2.19 -12.53 1.76
N LYS A 597 -1.76 -13.79 1.72
CA LYS A 597 -0.38 -14.17 1.39
C LYS A 597 -0.12 -14.20 -0.13
N ALA A 598 -0.89 -15.01 -0.86
CA ALA A 598 -0.63 -15.31 -2.27
C ALA A 598 -1.09 -14.18 -3.24
N GLY A 599 -2.05 -13.35 -2.84
CA GLY A 599 -2.50 -12.19 -3.62
C GLY A 599 -1.73 -10.90 -3.34
N ASP A 600 -0.77 -10.90 -2.42
CA ASP A 600 -0.03 -9.69 -2.02
C ASP A 600 1.34 -9.61 -2.70
N ARG A 601 1.48 -8.68 -3.65
CA ARG A 601 2.75 -8.42 -4.35
C ARG A 601 3.88 -8.02 -3.41
N TYR A 602 3.53 -7.38 -2.30
CA TYR A 602 4.47 -6.89 -1.30
C TYR A 602 4.62 -7.85 -0.11
N TRP A 603 4.12 -9.09 -0.21
CA TRP A 603 4.37 -10.13 0.78
C TRP A 603 5.86 -10.23 1.06
N TYR A 604 6.25 -10.23 2.35
CA TYR A 604 7.62 -9.96 2.73
C TYR A 604 8.63 -10.97 2.17
N GLU A 605 8.24 -12.22 1.88
CA GLU A 605 9.12 -13.27 1.34
C GLU A 605 9.29 -13.25 -0.18
N ASN A 606 8.59 -12.37 -0.92
CA ASN A 606 8.67 -12.32 -2.39
C ASN A 606 10.04 -11.83 -2.88
N TYR A 607 10.50 -12.31 -4.04
CA TYR A 607 11.83 -11.98 -4.61
C TYR A 607 11.83 -11.02 -5.81
N PHE A 608 10.71 -10.87 -6.49
CA PHE A 608 10.68 -10.31 -7.86
C PHE A 608 10.30 -8.83 -7.93
N ALA A 609 9.96 -8.21 -6.80
CA ALA A 609 9.59 -6.80 -6.74
C ALA A 609 10.77 -5.97 -6.21
N ALA A 610 10.85 -4.70 -6.61
CA ALA A 610 11.82 -3.75 -6.02
C ALA A 610 11.62 -3.58 -4.50
N SER A 611 10.46 -3.99 -3.99
CA SER A 611 10.16 -4.09 -2.56
C SER A 611 10.78 -5.30 -1.86
N ALA A 612 11.42 -6.24 -2.55
CA ALA A 612 11.97 -7.45 -1.93
C ALA A 612 13.06 -7.11 -0.90
N PHE A 613 13.08 -7.84 0.22
CA PHE A 613 14.21 -7.85 1.13
C PHE A 613 15.32 -8.75 0.56
N THR A 614 16.58 -8.54 0.94
CA THR A 614 17.64 -9.53 0.65
C THR A 614 17.48 -10.74 1.57
N ASP A 615 18.08 -11.88 1.22
CA ASP A 615 17.97 -13.12 2.02
C ASP A 615 18.51 -12.93 3.46
N ASP A 616 19.57 -12.16 3.65
CA ASP A 616 20.09 -11.82 4.98
C ASP A 616 19.09 -10.97 5.78
N LYS A 617 18.44 -9.99 5.14
CA LYS A 617 17.39 -9.17 5.75
C LYS A 617 16.15 -10.01 6.09
N LEU A 618 15.76 -10.96 5.23
CA LEU A 618 14.69 -11.92 5.50
C LEU A 618 15.00 -12.80 6.70
N SER A 619 16.25 -13.24 6.84
CA SER A 619 16.69 -14.04 7.98
C SER A 619 16.55 -13.28 9.30
N GLN A 620 16.76 -11.96 9.32
CA GLN A 620 16.48 -11.13 10.49
C GLN A 620 14.97 -11.04 10.78
N ILE A 621 14.14 -10.81 9.75
CA ILE A 621 12.67 -10.75 9.89
C ILE A 621 12.13 -12.07 10.45
N ARG A 622 12.56 -13.22 9.92
CA ARG A 622 12.18 -14.57 10.36
C ARG A 622 12.60 -14.92 11.80
N SER A 623 13.52 -14.15 12.38
CA SER A 623 13.92 -14.32 13.78
C SER A 623 13.05 -13.52 14.76
N THR A 624 12.15 -12.66 14.25
CA THR A 624 11.26 -11.84 15.07
C THR A 624 10.22 -12.73 15.75
N THR A 625 10.06 -12.56 17.06
CA THR A 625 8.94 -13.11 17.81
C THR A 625 8.17 -12.01 18.52
N LEU A 626 6.86 -12.20 18.76
CA LEU A 626 6.06 -11.22 19.49
C LEU A 626 6.60 -11.00 20.92
N SER A 627 7.02 -12.06 21.60
CA SER A 627 7.65 -11.97 22.93
C SER A 627 8.92 -11.11 22.91
N LYS A 628 9.76 -11.24 21.88
CA LYS A 628 10.97 -10.41 21.73
C LYS A 628 10.62 -8.94 21.54
N LEU A 629 9.59 -8.62 20.76
CA LEU A 629 9.14 -7.24 20.55
C LEU A 629 8.64 -6.64 21.85
N ILE A 630 7.82 -7.37 22.62
CA ILE A 630 7.35 -6.93 23.95
C ILE A 630 8.55 -6.64 24.85
N CYS A 631 9.47 -7.59 25.01
CA CYS A 631 10.71 -7.40 25.79
C CYS A 631 11.54 -6.17 25.40
N SER A 632 11.55 -5.80 24.12
CA SER A 632 12.43 -4.73 23.61
C SER A 632 11.80 -3.35 23.68
N LEU A 633 10.47 -3.27 23.81
CA LEU A 633 9.68 -2.04 23.64
C LEU A 633 8.81 -1.70 24.87
N THR A 634 8.81 -2.57 25.88
CA THR A 634 8.18 -2.36 27.18
C THR A 634 9.21 -2.58 28.30
N LYS A 635 8.80 -2.35 29.55
CA LYS A 635 9.61 -2.64 30.75
C LYS A 635 9.44 -4.09 31.25
N THR A 636 8.90 -4.99 30.44
CA THR A 636 8.73 -6.41 30.81
C THR A 636 10.09 -7.07 31.00
N GLU A 637 10.32 -7.70 32.16
CA GLU A 637 11.58 -8.39 32.47
C GLU A 637 11.58 -9.88 32.10
N ASN A 638 10.45 -10.55 32.31
CA ASN A 638 10.27 -11.97 32.03
C ASN A 638 9.01 -12.19 31.19
N ILE A 639 9.12 -13.05 30.17
CA ILE A 639 7.98 -13.45 29.32
C ILE A 639 8.22 -14.85 28.78
N GLN A 640 7.13 -15.57 28.51
CA GLN A 640 7.20 -16.88 27.86
C GLN A 640 7.64 -16.77 26.40
N VAL A 641 8.20 -17.85 25.85
CA VAL A 641 8.69 -17.87 24.47
C VAL A 641 7.54 -17.78 23.48
N SER A 642 6.45 -18.52 23.70
CA SER A 642 5.22 -18.45 22.90
C SER A 642 4.20 -17.54 23.57
N SER A 643 4.06 -16.33 23.04
CA SER A 643 3.16 -15.30 23.58
C SER A 643 1.66 -15.61 23.44
N PHE A 644 1.29 -16.60 22.62
CA PHE A 644 -0.09 -17.04 22.38
C PHE A 644 -0.52 -18.24 23.24
N LEU A 645 0.41 -18.85 23.96
CA LEU A 645 0.15 -19.95 24.88
C LEU A 645 0.32 -19.47 26.32
N LEU A 646 -0.46 -20.06 27.22
CA LEU A 646 -0.30 -19.82 28.65
C LEU A 646 1.09 -20.25 29.11
N PRO A 647 1.66 -19.58 30.12
CA PRO A 647 2.90 -20.02 30.72
C PRO A 647 2.68 -21.35 31.47
N ASP A 648 3.67 -22.23 31.41
CA ASP A 648 3.72 -23.47 32.17
C ASP A 648 5.13 -23.72 32.72
N ASN A 649 5.29 -24.71 33.61
CA ASN A 649 6.57 -24.98 34.27
C ASN A 649 7.59 -25.77 33.42
N PHE A 650 7.26 -26.11 32.17
CA PHE A 650 8.02 -27.06 31.36
C PHE A 650 8.38 -26.50 29.97
N ASP A 651 7.39 -26.36 29.09
CA ASP A 651 7.57 -26.08 27.67
C ASP A 651 7.49 -24.56 27.37
N ASN A 652 6.70 -23.81 28.13
CA ASN A 652 6.46 -22.38 27.88
C ASN A 652 6.67 -21.51 29.14
N SER A 653 7.67 -21.84 29.96
CA SER A 653 8.01 -21.06 31.15
C SER A 653 8.43 -19.62 30.78
N PRO A 654 8.03 -18.60 31.56
CA PRO A 654 8.60 -17.27 31.45
C PRO A 654 10.12 -17.31 31.64
N ILE A 655 10.84 -16.63 30.76
CA ILE A 655 12.30 -16.50 30.80
C ILE A 655 12.69 -15.02 30.75
N ASP A 656 13.90 -14.72 31.22
CA ASP A 656 14.47 -13.37 31.21
C ASP A 656 14.58 -12.85 29.76
N CYS A 657 14.12 -11.62 29.53
CA CYS A 657 14.15 -10.94 28.24
C CYS A 657 15.58 -10.78 27.65
N LYS A 658 16.62 -10.94 28.47
CA LYS A 658 18.05 -10.95 28.08
C LYS A 658 18.57 -12.35 27.73
N SER A 659 17.75 -13.39 27.86
CA SER A 659 18.10 -14.76 27.50
C SER A 659 18.50 -14.88 26.02
N THR A 660 19.44 -15.78 25.72
CA THR A 660 19.88 -16.09 24.36
C THR A 660 18.81 -16.74 23.50
N ALA A 661 17.70 -17.19 24.10
CA ALA A 661 16.52 -17.66 23.37
C ALA A 661 15.89 -16.53 22.52
N PHE A 662 16.03 -15.28 22.95
CA PHE A 662 15.54 -14.10 22.28
C PHE A 662 16.62 -13.47 21.40
N LYS A 663 16.67 -13.89 20.14
CA LYS A 663 17.62 -13.34 19.15
C LYS A 663 17.40 -11.83 18.94
N GLY A 664 18.50 -11.10 18.78
CA GLY A 664 18.48 -9.68 18.44
C GLY A 664 18.22 -9.47 16.94
N PHE A 665 17.73 -8.28 16.58
CA PHE A 665 17.49 -7.87 15.20
C PHE A 665 18.68 -7.02 14.71
N ASP A 666 19.49 -7.55 13.79
CA ASP A 666 20.67 -6.84 13.28
C ASP A 666 20.30 -5.83 12.19
N LEU A 667 20.21 -4.56 12.57
CA LEU A 667 19.92 -3.45 11.66
C LEU A 667 21.12 -3.06 10.78
N SER A 668 22.33 -3.56 11.04
CA SER A 668 23.51 -3.21 10.24
C SER A 668 23.37 -3.61 8.76
N LEU A 669 22.56 -4.63 8.47
CA LEU A 669 22.22 -5.08 7.11
C LEU A 669 21.40 -4.06 6.30
N TRP A 670 20.81 -3.06 6.95
CA TRP A 670 20.12 -1.94 6.31
C TRP A 670 21.01 -0.71 6.17
N LYS A 671 22.31 -0.81 6.48
CA LYS A 671 23.25 0.27 6.22
C LYS A 671 23.41 0.45 4.72
N ASP A 672 23.08 1.64 4.27
CA ASP A 672 23.25 2.06 2.89
C ASP A 672 24.65 2.60 2.73
N THR A 673 25.48 1.87 1.97
CA THR A 673 26.87 2.24 1.70
C THR A 673 27.01 3.27 0.59
N GLN A 674 25.90 3.74 -0.02
CA GLN A 674 25.95 4.97 -0.80
C GLN A 674 26.33 6.10 0.15
N ASN A 675 27.62 6.47 0.10
CA ASN A 675 28.15 7.62 0.81
C ASN A 675 27.40 8.86 0.31
N ASP A 676 26.45 9.31 1.12
CA ASP A 676 25.85 10.61 0.93
C ASP A 676 26.88 11.64 1.37
N LEU A 677 27.67 12.04 0.40
CA LEU A 677 28.20 13.37 0.40
C LEU A 677 26.99 14.30 0.38
N GLN A 678 26.62 14.82 1.56
CA GLN A 678 25.80 16.03 1.62
C GLN A 678 26.59 17.10 0.88
N LEU A 679 26.25 17.26 -0.40
CA LEU A 679 26.84 18.27 -1.23
C LEU A 679 26.32 19.62 -0.70
N PRO A 680 27.18 20.63 -0.54
CA PRO A 680 26.77 21.96 -0.11
C PRO A 680 25.98 22.74 -1.18
N ILE A 681 25.36 22.03 -2.13
CA ILE A 681 24.65 22.58 -3.28
C ILE A 681 23.15 22.58 -2.94
N THR A 682 22.58 23.77 -2.79
CA THR A 682 21.14 23.94 -2.64
C THR A 682 20.45 24.14 -3.99
N HIS A 683 19.13 24.07 -4.01
CA HIS A 683 18.33 24.42 -5.19
C HIS A 683 18.63 25.84 -5.69
N GLU A 684 18.88 26.78 -4.78
CA GLU A 684 19.24 28.17 -5.10
C GLU A 684 20.63 28.25 -5.75
N THR A 685 21.60 27.46 -5.27
CA THR A 685 22.92 27.32 -5.90
C THR A 685 22.77 26.83 -7.35
N ILE A 686 21.95 25.81 -7.59
CA ILE A 686 21.71 25.28 -8.95
C ILE A 686 21.11 26.34 -9.86
N GLN A 687 20.08 27.07 -9.41
CA GLN A 687 19.46 28.14 -10.20
C GLN A 687 20.47 29.25 -10.57
N LYS A 688 21.31 29.66 -9.61
CA LYS A 688 22.37 30.64 -9.84
C LYS A 688 23.38 30.16 -10.87
N VAL A 689 23.84 28.91 -10.75
CA VAL A 689 24.81 28.33 -11.70
C VAL A 689 24.22 28.15 -13.09
N ILE A 690 22.96 27.74 -13.19
CA ILE A 690 22.23 27.67 -14.47
C ILE A 690 22.22 29.03 -15.16
N LYS A 691 22.00 30.14 -14.43
CA LYS A 691 22.03 31.49 -15.00
C LYS A 691 23.41 31.89 -15.52
N ILE A 692 24.48 31.50 -14.83
CA ILE A 692 25.87 31.70 -15.29
C ILE A 692 26.13 30.86 -16.56
N ALA A 693 25.70 29.61 -16.56
CA ALA A 693 25.82 28.72 -17.72
C ALA A 693 25.10 29.28 -18.95
N GLN A 694 23.93 29.90 -18.79
CA GLN A 694 23.19 30.57 -19.88
C GLN A 694 24.04 31.68 -20.51
N LEU A 695 24.64 32.55 -19.70
CA LEU A 695 25.51 33.64 -20.17
C LEU A 695 26.75 33.10 -20.89
N ASN A 696 27.41 32.07 -20.35
CA ASN A 696 28.57 31.45 -20.98
C ASN A 696 28.25 30.89 -22.38
N LEU A 697 27.11 30.23 -22.52
CA LEU A 697 26.66 29.65 -23.79
C LEU A 697 26.24 30.74 -24.80
N GLU A 698 25.61 31.83 -24.36
CA GLU A 698 25.30 32.98 -25.21
C GLU A 698 26.57 33.63 -25.78
N ASP A 699 27.59 33.82 -24.94
CA ASP A 699 28.86 34.39 -25.37
C ASP A 699 29.65 33.43 -26.27
N GLN A 700 29.60 32.12 -25.99
CA GLN A 700 30.13 31.11 -26.90
C GLN A 700 29.46 31.19 -28.27
N LYS A 701 28.12 31.26 -28.30
CA LYS A 701 27.35 31.37 -29.55
C LYS A 701 27.73 32.62 -30.35
N LYS A 702 27.91 33.78 -29.70
CA LYS A 702 28.38 35.02 -30.37
C LYS A 702 29.77 34.84 -30.99
N ARG A 703 30.70 34.20 -30.27
CA ARG A 703 32.05 33.89 -30.79
C ARG A 703 32.00 32.96 -32.00
N GLU A 704 31.18 31.90 -31.94
CA GLU A 704 31.01 30.95 -33.05
C GLU A 704 30.43 31.63 -34.29
N ILE A 705 29.43 32.52 -34.15
CA ILE A 705 28.91 33.30 -35.29
C ILE A 705 30.02 34.10 -35.97
N GLY A 706 30.87 34.79 -35.19
CA GLY A 706 31.99 35.56 -35.72
C GLY A 706 33.03 34.68 -36.41
N ASN A 707 33.39 33.56 -35.79
CA ASN A 707 34.33 32.58 -36.30
C ASN A 707 33.87 31.97 -37.63
N ILE A 708 32.62 31.52 -37.70
CA ILE A 708 32.05 30.92 -38.91
C ILE A 708 32.01 31.94 -40.04
N ARG A 709 31.55 33.17 -39.79
CA ARG A 709 31.55 34.25 -40.79
C ARG A 709 32.94 34.58 -41.34
N LYS A 710 33.99 34.47 -40.50
CA LYS A 710 35.36 34.82 -40.88
C LYS A 710 36.11 33.66 -41.56
N ASN A 711 35.93 32.44 -41.06
CA ASN A 711 36.81 31.30 -41.35
C ASN A 711 36.13 30.19 -42.18
N GLN A 712 34.83 30.28 -42.45
CA GLN A 712 34.07 29.29 -43.20
C GLN A 712 33.32 29.92 -44.38
N LYS A 713 33.32 29.24 -45.53
CA LYS A 713 32.52 29.59 -46.71
C LYS A 713 31.29 28.67 -46.83
N THR A 714 30.30 29.09 -47.60
CA THR A 714 29.12 28.27 -47.92
C THR A 714 29.51 27.02 -48.71
N PHE A 715 28.87 25.90 -48.39
CA PHE A 715 29.09 24.62 -49.07
C PHE A 715 28.47 24.61 -50.48
N GLU A 716 29.18 24.02 -51.44
CA GLU A 716 28.71 23.85 -52.82
C GLU A 716 27.99 22.52 -53.03
N LYS A 717 27.14 22.43 -54.06
CA LYS A 717 26.41 21.21 -54.41
C LYS A 717 27.39 20.15 -54.90
N GLY A 718 27.45 19.01 -54.21
CA GLY A 718 28.39 17.92 -54.51
C GLY A 718 29.49 17.76 -53.47
N ASP A 719 29.61 18.67 -52.50
CA ASP A 719 30.53 18.53 -51.38
C ASP A 719 30.16 17.31 -50.51
N PRO A 720 31.08 16.34 -50.29
CA PRO A 720 30.83 15.17 -49.45
C PRO A 720 30.42 15.52 -48.03
N LEU A 721 30.96 16.61 -47.46
CA LEU A 721 30.62 17.06 -46.12
C LEU A 721 29.20 17.64 -46.08
N PHE A 722 28.75 18.28 -47.16
CA PHE A 722 27.36 18.73 -47.29
C PHE A 722 26.39 17.55 -47.32
N ALA A 723 26.69 16.49 -48.07
CA ALA A 723 25.86 15.29 -48.12
C ALA A 723 25.79 14.59 -46.75
N TYR A 724 26.95 14.35 -46.13
CA TYR A 724 27.04 13.72 -44.81
C TYR A 724 26.33 14.53 -43.71
N ALA A 725 26.57 15.84 -43.65
CA ALA A 725 25.96 16.68 -42.63
C ALA A 725 24.42 16.77 -42.76
N ASN A 726 23.88 16.66 -43.98
CA ASN A 726 22.44 16.62 -44.20
C ASN A 726 21.82 15.25 -43.89
N MET A 727 22.56 14.16 -44.09
CA MET A 727 22.17 12.83 -43.61
C MET A 727 22.05 12.80 -42.08
N MET A 728 22.96 13.49 -41.38
CA MET A 728 23.02 13.55 -39.91
C MET A 728 22.27 14.75 -39.30
N ARG A 729 21.27 15.31 -40.01
CA ARG A 729 20.56 16.52 -39.59
C ARG A 729 19.65 16.27 -38.39
N ALA A 730 19.69 17.16 -37.41
CA ALA A 730 18.82 17.12 -36.25
C ALA A 730 17.39 17.61 -36.58
N LYS A 731 16.39 16.89 -36.07
CA LYS A 731 14.98 17.34 -36.01
C LYS A 731 14.82 18.54 -35.06
N ALA A 732 13.70 19.25 -35.13
CA ALA A 732 13.46 20.46 -34.32
C ALA A 732 13.48 20.16 -32.82
N GLU A 733 12.81 19.08 -32.42
CA GLU A 733 12.72 18.58 -31.05
C GLU A 733 14.10 18.20 -30.50
N SER A 734 14.93 17.59 -31.35
CA SER A 734 16.33 17.25 -31.01
C SER A 734 17.17 18.48 -30.67
N LYS A 735 16.94 19.59 -31.38
CA LYS A 735 17.62 20.86 -31.12
C LYS A 735 17.19 21.45 -29.79
N GLU A 736 15.90 21.36 -29.43
CA GLU A 736 15.41 21.84 -28.14
C GLU A 736 15.98 21.03 -26.98
N VAL A 737 15.94 19.69 -27.05
CA VAL A 737 16.58 18.83 -26.05
C VAL A 737 18.05 19.18 -25.90
N SER A 738 18.77 19.33 -27.02
CA SER A 738 20.19 19.66 -26.98
C SER A 738 20.51 21.02 -26.37
N LYS A 739 19.62 22.03 -26.45
CA LYS A 739 19.84 23.32 -25.77
C LYS A 739 19.81 23.15 -24.26
N VAL A 740 18.84 22.39 -23.76
CA VAL A 740 18.73 22.04 -22.33
C VAL A 740 19.94 21.23 -21.90
N SER A 741 20.31 20.20 -22.66
CA SER A 741 21.47 19.37 -22.39
C SER A 741 22.78 20.16 -22.37
N ALA A 742 22.98 21.10 -23.32
CA ALA A 742 24.16 21.97 -23.34
C ALA A 742 24.25 22.82 -22.07
N LEU A 743 23.11 23.32 -21.59
CA LEU A 743 23.06 24.08 -20.35
C LEU A 743 23.43 23.23 -19.14
N LEU A 744 22.84 22.04 -19.00
CA LEU A 744 23.14 21.12 -17.89
C LEU A 744 24.61 20.67 -17.89
N LEU A 745 25.21 20.49 -19.06
CA LEU A 745 26.64 20.17 -19.17
C LEU A 745 27.53 21.33 -18.73
N GLU A 746 27.19 22.56 -19.13
CA GLU A 746 27.93 23.75 -18.68
C GLU A 746 27.73 24.03 -17.19
N THR A 747 26.51 23.84 -16.67
CA THR A 747 26.22 23.85 -15.22
C THR A 747 27.11 22.85 -14.49
N THR A 748 27.22 21.63 -15.01
CA THR A 748 28.12 20.59 -14.46
C THR A 748 29.57 21.07 -14.44
N ARG A 749 30.07 21.65 -15.55
CA ARG A 749 31.45 22.19 -15.58
C ARG A 749 31.68 23.30 -14.57
N ILE A 750 30.73 24.20 -14.37
CA ILE A 750 30.87 25.30 -13.40
C ILE A 750 30.87 24.74 -11.97
N LEU A 751 30.01 23.77 -11.67
CA LEU A 751 29.98 23.09 -10.37
C LEU A 751 31.32 22.40 -10.06
N LEU A 752 31.90 21.71 -11.05
CA LEU A 752 33.18 21.02 -10.91
C LEU A 752 34.37 21.98 -10.72
N ARG A 753 34.36 23.15 -11.37
CA ARG A 753 35.43 24.15 -11.22
C ARG A 753 35.34 24.93 -9.91
N GLY A 754 34.14 25.22 -9.43
CA GLY A 754 33.91 25.94 -8.17
C GLY A 754 34.36 27.41 -8.14
N GLU A 755 35.02 27.93 -9.19
CA GLU A 755 35.63 29.27 -9.22
C GLU A 755 34.63 30.43 -9.05
N SER A 756 33.36 30.23 -9.42
CA SER A 756 32.29 31.23 -9.33
C SER A 756 31.35 31.05 -8.12
N LEU A 757 31.70 30.14 -7.20
CA LEU A 757 30.88 29.79 -6.03
C LEU A 757 31.57 30.22 -4.73
N PRO A 758 30.81 30.73 -3.73
CA PRO A 758 31.32 30.92 -2.37
C PRO A 758 31.88 29.61 -1.80
N ASP A 759 32.85 29.67 -0.88
CA ASP A 759 33.50 28.47 -0.32
C ASP A 759 32.51 27.49 0.31
N GLY A 760 31.37 27.97 0.84
CA GLY A 760 30.30 27.16 1.39
C GLY A 760 29.32 26.56 0.37
N GLU A 761 29.50 26.78 -0.93
CA GLU A 761 28.67 26.25 -2.03
C GLU A 761 29.48 25.39 -3.03
N LYS A 762 30.79 25.21 -2.79
CA LYS A 762 31.68 24.44 -3.69
C LYS A 762 31.54 22.94 -3.45
N LEU A 763 31.59 22.15 -4.53
CA LEU A 763 31.70 20.70 -4.41
C LEU A 763 32.94 20.33 -3.58
N PRO A 764 32.84 19.37 -2.64
CA PRO A 764 34.00 18.83 -1.97
C PRO A 764 34.91 18.14 -3.00
N ALA A 765 36.21 18.02 -2.67
CA ALA A 765 37.17 17.32 -3.51
C ALA A 765 36.80 15.82 -3.56
N LEU A 766 36.17 15.41 -4.66
CA LEU A 766 35.72 14.05 -4.92
C LEU A 766 36.41 13.48 -6.15
N ASP A 767 36.58 12.16 -6.15
CA ASP A 767 37.05 11.45 -7.32
C ASP A 767 35.97 11.44 -8.42
N ILE A 768 36.39 11.14 -9.65
CA ILE A 768 35.53 11.19 -10.83
C ILE A 768 34.38 10.19 -10.74
N GLU A 769 34.61 8.99 -10.19
CA GLU A 769 33.61 7.93 -10.12
C GLU A 769 32.47 8.34 -9.17
N SER A 770 32.82 8.86 -8.00
CA SER A 770 31.86 9.46 -7.06
C SER A 770 31.04 10.58 -7.71
N LEU A 771 31.68 11.49 -8.44
CA LEU A 771 30.99 12.60 -9.10
C LEU A 771 30.08 12.14 -10.26
N GLN A 772 30.46 11.09 -10.98
CA GLN A 772 29.65 10.51 -12.06
C GLN A 772 28.38 9.82 -11.53
N GLU A 773 28.37 9.36 -10.28
CA GLU A 773 27.18 8.80 -9.61
C GLU A 773 26.30 9.90 -9.00
N ILE A 774 26.91 10.87 -8.31
CA ILE A 774 26.17 11.87 -7.53
C ILE A 774 25.54 12.95 -8.41
N LEU A 775 26.26 13.47 -9.42
CA LEU A 775 25.73 14.60 -10.20
C LEU A 775 24.41 14.25 -10.93
N PRO A 776 24.25 13.08 -11.57
CA PRO A 776 22.98 12.71 -12.19
C PRO A 776 21.80 12.55 -11.22
N SER A 777 22.04 12.30 -9.92
CA SER A 777 20.97 12.14 -8.93
C SER A 777 20.42 13.46 -8.38
N ILE A 778 21.08 14.58 -8.66
CA ILE A 778 20.62 15.92 -8.27
C ILE A 778 19.36 16.29 -9.08
N ASP A 779 18.26 16.58 -8.38
CA ASP A 779 16.99 16.91 -9.00
C ASP A 779 17.04 18.26 -9.74
N VAL A 780 16.95 18.19 -11.06
CA VAL A 780 16.83 19.33 -11.98
C VAL A 780 15.47 19.35 -12.71
N SER A 781 14.52 18.54 -12.28
CA SER A 781 13.19 18.42 -12.91
C SER A 781 12.46 19.76 -12.98
N PHE A 782 12.57 20.60 -11.95
CA PHE A 782 12.01 21.97 -11.92
C PHE A 782 12.43 22.83 -13.13
N PHE A 783 13.67 22.61 -13.61
CA PHE A 783 14.22 23.34 -14.74
C PHE A 783 13.88 22.62 -16.04
N VAL A 784 14.14 21.31 -16.11
CA VAL A 784 13.92 20.49 -17.31
C VAL A 784 12.45 20.53 -17.75
N ASN A 785 11.51 20.45 -16.82
CA ASN A 785 10.07 20.47 -17.12
C ASN A 785 9.60 21.77 -17.80
N ASN A 786 10.26 22.90 -17.55
CA ASN A 786 9.91 24.18 -18.19
C ASN A 786 10.29 24.26 -19.68
N PHE A 787 11.22 23.42 -20.14
CA PHE A 787 11.74 23.47 -21.52
C PHE A 787 11.44 22.20 -22.33
N THR A 788 11.27 21.06 -21.66
CA THR A 788 10.91 19.78 -22.30
C THR A 788 9.59 19.26 -21.76
N ALA A 789 8.53 20.08 -21.79
CA ALA A 789 7.20 19.71 -21.28
C ALA A 789 6.59 18.47 -21.97
N PHE A 790 7.03 18.13 -23.19
CA PHE A 790 6.66 16.87 -23.86
C PHE A 790 7.29 15.62 -23.21
N LEU A 791 8.33 15.78 -22.38
CA LEU A 791 9.01 14.72 -21.62
C LEU A 791 8.71 14.75 -20.10
N SER A 792 8.00 15.76 -19.58
CA SER A 792 7.69 15.85 -18.14
C SER A 792 6.62 14.85 -17.67
N GLU A 793 6.76 14.39 -16.41
CA GLU A 793 5.83 13.48 -15.73
C GLU A 793 4.50 14.13 -15.33
N ASP A 794 4.47 15.45 -15.16
CA ASP A 794 3.33 16.22 -14.61
C ASP A 794 2.40 16.84 -15.69
N GLY A 795 2.78 16.76 -16.96
CA GLY A 795 1.90 17.08 -18.09
C GLY A 795 1.48 18.55 -18.23
N LYS A 796 2.10 19.50 -17.53
CA LYS A 796 1.77 20.93 -17.67
C LYS A 796 2.73 21.61 -18.65
N ALA A 797 2.25 21.91 -19.86
CA ALA A 797 2.91 22.83 -20.77
C ALA A 797 2.24 24.21 -20.75
N THR A 798 3.04 25.27 -20.60
CA THR A 798 2.65 26.62 -21.01
C THR A 798 2.77 26.73 -22.53
N LYS A 799 1.61 26.82 -23.21
CA LYS A 799 1.43 27.25 -24.61
C LYS A 799 2.38 26.63 -25.65
N ASP A 800 1.98 25.49 -26.19
CA ASP A 800 1.87 25.32 -27.66
C ASP A 800 1.09 24.03 -27.98
N GLU A 801 0.05 24.19 -28.81
CA GLU A 801 -0.78 23.11 -29.33
C GLU A 801 -0.01 22.34 -30.39
N CYS A 802 0.43 21.11 -30.07
CA CYS A 802 0.43 19.91 -30.92
C CYS A 802 1.42 18.85 -30.41
N LEU A 803 1.04 18.10 -29.38
CA LEU A 803 1.25 16.64 -29.26
C LEU A 803 0.20 16.14 -28.26
N PRO A 804 -0.80 15.33 -28.66
CA PRO A 804 -1.83 14.87 -27.73
C PRO A 804 -1.22 13.85 -26.76
N LYS A 805 -0.96 14.25 -25.51
CA LYS A 805 -0.73 13.30 -24.41
C LYS A 805 -2.08 12.71 -24.01
N MET A 806 -2.32 11.45 -24.38
CA MET A 806 -3.37 10.64 -23.78
C MET A 806 -2.81 10.01 -22.51
N LEU A 807 -2.93 10.72 -21.39
CA LEU A 807 -2.79 10.08 -20.08
C LEU A 807 -4.19 9.72 -19.58
N PRO A 808 -4.40 8.49 -19.11
CA PRO A 808 -3.44 7.36 -19.01
C PRO A 808 -3.17 6.67 -20.38
N CYS A 809 -2.06 5.92 -20.46
CA CYS A 809 -1.69 5.15 -21.65
C CYS A 809 -2.85 4.22 -22.09
N ASP A 810 -3.27 4.33 -23.34
CA ASP A 810 -4.33 3.50 -23.89
C ASP A 810 -3.81 2.08 -24.21
N HIS A 811 -3.94 1.18 -23.24
CA HIS A 811 -3.64 -0.25 -23.39
C HIS A 811 -4.55 -0.97 -24.41
N THR A 812 -5.65 -0.33 -24.84
CA THR A 812 -6.54 -0.86 -25.89
C THR A 812 -6.14 -0.42 -27.29
N SER A 813 -5.18 0.51 -27.41
CA SER A 813 -4.64 0.91 -28.70
C SER A 813 -3.99 -0.28 -29.38
N ARG A 814 -4.50 -0.62 -30.57
CA ARG A 814 -3.97 -1.72 -31.38
C ARG A 814 -2.58 -1.42 -31.97
N TYR A 815 -2.21 -0.14 -32.04
CA TYR A 815 -1.01 0.32 -32.72
C TYR A 815 -0.08 1.07 -31.77
N ARG A 816 1.22 0.87 -31.99
CA ARG A 816 2.28 1.64 -31.32
C ARG A 816 2.16 3.12 -31.65
N THR A 817 2.51 3.98 -30.71
CA THR A 817 2.67 5.40 -31.02
C THR A 817 3.97 5.61 -31.79
N TYR A 818 3.96 6.55 -32.73
CA TYR A 818 5.12 6.90 -33.54
C TYR A 818 6.21 7.62 -32.72
N SER A 819 5.87 8.18 -31.55
CA SER A 819 6.81 8.86 -30.66
C SER A 819 7.53 7.89 -29.71
N GLY A 820 7.11 6.62 -29.65
CA GLY A 820 7.58 5.66 -28.64
C GLY A 820 6.78 5.73 -27.34
N TRP A 821 6.04 6.81 -27.13
CA TRP A 821 5.28 7.09 -25.91
C TRP A 821 4.24 5.99 -25.64
N CYS A 822 4.19 5.48 -24.42
CA CYS A 822 3.28 4.40 -24.02
C CYS A 822 3.44 3.08 -24.82
N ASN A 823 4.48 2.91 -25.65
CA ASN A 823 4.76 1.60 -26.25
C ASN A 823 5.20 0.60 -25.17
N ASN A 824 5.73 1.10 -24.06
CA ASN A 824 5.85 0.39 -22.80
C ASN A 824 4.81 0.93 -21.80
N LEU A 825 3.80 0.12 -21.49
CA LEU A 825 2.67 0.52 -20.64
C LEU A 825 3.06 0.75 -19.16
N ARG A 826 4.18 0.18 -18.70
CA ARG A 826 4.70 0.35 -17.32
C ARG A 826 5.64 1.54 -17.20
N LYS A 827 6.43 1.79 -18.25
CA LYS A 827 7.38 2.90 -18.35
C LYS A 827 7.12 3.66 -19.64
N PRO A 828 6.14 4.58 -19.67
CA PRO A 828 5.70 5.25 -20.89
C PRO A 828 6.79 6.04 -21.62
N ASN A 829 7.89 6.34 -20.93
CA ASN A 829 9.05 7.05 -21.45
C ASN A 829 10.15 6.15 -22.05
N TYR A 830 10.06 4.83 -21.90
CA TYR A 830 11.07 3.91 -22.40
C TYR A 830 10.94 3.70 -23.90
N GLY A 831 12.05 3.85 -24.62
CA GLY A 831 12.07 3.71 -26.08
C GLY A 831 11.56 4.95 -26.82
N ASN A 832 11.33 6.06 -26.13
CA ASN A 832 10.87 7.29 -26.75
C ASN A 832 11.90 7.88 -27.70
N ALA A 833 11.40 8.47 -28.78
CA ALA A 833 12.22 9.36 -29.59
C ALA A 833 12.71 10.57 -28.78
N PHE A 834 13.83 11.14 -29.20
CA PHE A 834 14.42 12.34 -28.59
C PHE A 834 14.96 12.11 -27.17
N THR A 835 15.35 10.87 -26.85
CA THR A 835 15.97 10.50 -25.58
C THR A 835 17.46 10.20 -25.77
N PRO A 836 18.29 10.29 -24.71
CA PRO A 836 19.68 9.92 -24.80
C PRO A 836 19.86 8.41 -25.05
N LEU A 837 20.90 8.04 -25.80
CA LEU A 837 21.34 6.65 -25.89
C LEU A 837 21.74 6.14 -24.51
N ARG A 838 21.34 4.91 -24.19
CA ARG A 838 21.67 4.27 -22.92
C ARG A 838 23.03 3.60 -22.98
N HIS A 839 23.83 3.81 -21.94
CA HIS A 839 25.08 3.08 -21.74
C HIS A 839 24.85 1.79 -20.93
N LEU A 840 25.51 0.69 -21.31
CA LEU A 840 25.56 -0.54 -20.51
C LEU A 840 26.52 -0.44 -19.32
N MET A 841 27.53 0.43 -19.40
CA MET A 841 28.52 0.71 -18.37
C MET A 841 28.76 2.22 -18.30
N GLN A 842 29.26 2.75 -17.18
CA GLN A 842 29.56 4.17 -17.07
C GLN A 842 30.51 4.66 -18.19
N PRO A 843 30.27 5.86 -18.75
CA PRO A 843 31.11 6.38 -19.83
C PRO A 843 32.47 6.87 -19.32
N VAL A 844 33.50 6.67 -20.14
CA VAL A 844 34.88 7.03 -19.82
C VAL A 844 35.31 8.23 -20.66
N TYR A 845 35.19 9.42 -20.09
CA TYR A 845 35.75 10.67 -20.61
C TYR A 845 37.08 10.97 -19.92
N GLU A 846 37.98 11.72 -20.56
CA GLU A 846 39.28 12.07 -19.97
C GLU A 846 39.15 12.92 -18.71
N ASP A 847 38.16 13.81 -18.69
CA ASP A 847 37.79 14.64 -17.55
C ASP A 847 36.65 14.03 -16.71
N GLY A 848 36.17 12.83 -17.07
CA GLY A 848 35.00 12.20 -16.46
C GLY A 848 33.64 12.64 -17.01
N PHE A 849 33.54 13.73 -17.80
CA PHE A 849 32.24 14.30 -18.14
C PHE A 849 32.01 14.59 -19.62
N ASP A 850 32.98 15.14 -20.35
CA ASP A 850 32.77 15.57 -21.74
C ASP A 850 33.99 15.39 -22.62
N THR A 851 35.20 15.51 -22.09
CA THR A 851 36.43 15.53 -22.89
C THR A 851 36.69 14.13 -23.47
N PRO A 852 36.78 13.98 -24.81
CA PRO A 852 37.11 12.71 -25.43
C PRO A 852 38.45 12.17 -24.92
N ARG A 853 38.51 10.86 -24.69
CA ARG A 853 39.71 10.21 -24.19
C ARG A 853 40.90 10.40 -25.14
N SER A 854 41.96 11.05 -24.68
CA SER A 854 43.20 11.21 -25.46
C SER A 854 44.41 10.43 -24.90
N LYS A 855 44.28 9.80 -23.72
CA LYS A 855 45.37 9.09 -23.03
C LYS A 855 45.08 7.60 -22.79
N SER A 856 46.13 6.80 -22.84
CA SER A 856 46.15 5.37 -22.49
C SER A 856 46.16 5.17 -20.97
N LYS A 857 46.02 3.92 -20.51
CA LYS A 857 46.12 3.59 -19.07
C LYS A 857 47.47 3.95 -18.45
N SER A 858 48.55 3.98 -19.26
CA SER A 858 49.89 4.40 -18.81
C SER A 858 50.10 5.92 -18.84
N GLY A 859 49.09 6.70 -19.25
CA GLY A 859 49.18 8.15 -19.39
C GLY A 859 49.76 8.64 -20.72
N ALA A 860 50.30 7.74 -21.56
CA ALA A 860 50.80 8.10 -22.89
C ALA A 860 49.64 8.47 -23.85
N PRO A 861 49.83 9.41 -24.79
CA PRO A 861 48.82 9.75 -25.80
C PRO A 861 48.35 8.53 -26.59
N LEU A 862 47.05 8.45 -26.85
CA LEU A 862 46.48 7.43 -27.72
C LEU A 862 46.88 7.70 -29.18
N PRO A 863 47.12 6.64 -29.98
CA PRO A 863 47.33 6.80 -31.41
C PRO A 863 46.09 7.40 -32.07
N SER A 864 46.30 8.12 -33.17
CA SER A 864 45.22 8.72 -33.94
C SER A 864 44.23 7.64 -34.42
N ALA A 865 42.93 7.92 -34.38
CA ALA A 865 41.91 7.03 -34.93
C ALA A 865 42.18 6.66 -36.41
N ARG A 866 42.82 7.58 -37.17
CA ARG A 866 43.22 7.34 -38.55
C ARG A 866 44.37 6.33 -38.66
N GLU A 867 45.35 6.43 -37.77
CA GLU A 867 46.47 5.49 -37.71
C GLU A 867 45.98 4.07 -37.36
N ILE A 868 45.08 3.96 -36.38
CA ILE A 868 44.42 2.69 -36.03
C ILE A 868 43.61 2.17 -37.23
N SER A 869 42.84 3.02 -37.90
CA SER A 869 42.05 2.63 -39.07
C SER A 869 42.94 2.04 -40.17
N ASN A 870 44.06 2.68 -40.51
CA ASN A 870 45.01 2.19 -41.50
C ASN A 870 45.69 0.88 -41.06
N ALA A 871 45.96 0.70 -39.76
CA ALA A 871 46.62 -0.49 -39.25
C ALA A 871 45.70 -1.72 -39.16
N VAL A 872 44.42 -1.52 -38.81
CA VAL A 872 43.47 -2.61 -38.50
C VAL A 872 42.58 -2.96 -39.69
N HIS A 873 42.11 -1.96 -40.45
CA HIS A 873 41.16 -2.15 -41.55
C HIS A 873 41.90 -2.29 -42.88
N VAL A 874 42.64 -3.39 -43.03
CA VAL A 874 43.33 -3.70 -44.29
C VAL A 874 42.31 -4.16 -45.32
N ASP A 875 42.29 -3.51 -46.49
CA ASP A 875 41.45 -3.93 -47.60
C ASP A 875 41.85 -5.33 -48.07
N ARG A 876 40.93 -6.28 -47.95
CA ARG A 876 41.11 -7.68 -48.35
C ARG A 876 39.84 -8.17 -49.03
N ASN A 877 40.00 -8.73 -50.23
CA ASN A 877 38.90 -9.35 -50.96
C ASN A 877 38.64 -10.78 -50.45
N ILE A 878 38.11 -10.90 -49.24
CA ILE A 878 37.76 -12.19 -48.61
C ILE A 878 36.23 -12.23 -48.44
N THR A 879 35.57 -13.13 -49.16
CA THR A 879 34.12 -13.32 -49.08
C THR A 879 33.76 -14.42 -48.06
N HIS A 880 32.64 -14.23 -47.35
CA HIS A 880 32.17 -15.23 -46.40
C HIS A 880 31.47 -16.39 -47.13
N VAL A 881 31.83 -17.63 -46.83
CA VAL A 881 31.34 -18.82 -47.56
C VAL A 881 29.84 -19.09 -47.41
N LYS A 882 29.19 -18.53 -46.38
CA LYS A 882 27.79 -18.81 -46.02
C LYS A 882 26.85 -17.61 -46.10
N PHE A 883 27.35 -16.39 -45.97
CA PHE A 883 26.50 -15.21 -45.75
C PHE A 883 26.63 -14.27 -46.94
N THR A 884 25.48 -13.80 -47.45
CA THR A 884 25.44 -12.81 -48.52
C THR A 884 25.55 -11.40 -47.94
N HIS A 885 25.75 -10.42 -48.82
CA HIS A 885 25.78 -9.01 -48.45
C HIS A 885 24.49 -8.51 -47.77
N MET A 886 23.38 -9.27 -47.90
CA MET A 886 22.11 -8.97 -47.24
C MET A 886 22.23 -8.93 -45.72
N VAL A 887 23.15 -9.69 -45.11
CA VAL A 887 23.37 -9.65 -43.65
C VAL A 887 23.84 -8.25 -43.22
N MET A 888 24.79 -7.66 -43.96
CA MET A 888 25.28 -6.31 -43.67
C MET A 888 24.19 -5.27 -43.95
N GLN A 889 23.51 -5.38 -45.11
CA GLN A 889 22.48 -4.42 -45.52
C GLN A 889 21.28 -4.40 -44.56
N PHE A 890 20.84 -5.58 -44.08
CA PHE A 890 19.77 -5.68 -43.08
C PHE A 890 20.24 -5.20 -41.71
N GLY A 891 21.51 -5.41 -41.36
CA GLY A 891 22.13 -4.81 -40.17
C GLY A 891 22.05 -3.28 -40.18
N GLN A 892 22.39 -2.63 -41.30
CA GLN A 892 22.21 -1.19 -41.49
C GLN A 892 20.73 -0.79 -41.38
N PHE A 893 19.81 -1.55 -41.96
CA PHE A 893 18.38 -1.27 -41.83
C PHE A 893 17.92 -1.25 -40.36
N ILE A 894 18.32 -2.25 -39.55
CA ILE A 894 17.98 -2.32 -38.13
C ILE A 894 18.66 -1.20 -37.32
N ASP A 895 19.91 -0.88 -37.62
CA ASP A 895 20.64 0.21 -36.95
C ASP A 895 19.95 1.56 -37.14
N HIS A 896 19.54 1.86 -38.38
CA HIS A 896 18.82 3.10 -38.72
C HIS A 896 17.36 3.10 -38.29
N GLU A 897 16.81 1.96 -37.87
CA GLU A 897 15.48 1.87 -37.26
C GLU A 897 15.53 2.20 -35.76
N LEU A 898 16.61 1.79 -35.07
CA LEU A 898 16.75 1.95 -33.62
C LEU A 898 17.50 3.22 -33.22
N THR A 899 18.45 3.67 -34.05
CA THR A 899 19.37 4.74 -33.68
C THR A 899 19.58 5.74 -34.80
N HIS A 900 19.52 7.02 -34.43
CA HIS A 900 20.04 8.10 -35.24
C HIS A 900 20.50 9.22 -34.32
N SER A 901 21.81 9.42 -34.22
CA SER A 901 22.41 10.47 -33.41
C SER A 901 22.87 11.64 -34.28
N PRO A 902 22.15 12.78 -34.28
CA PRO A 902 22.50 13.92 -35.13
C PRO A 902 23.88 14.48 -34.80
N THR A 903 24.52 15.11 -35.78
CA THR A 903 25.77 15.86 -35.54
C THR A 903 25.48 17.30 -35.12
N ALA A 904 26.31 17.85 -34.23
CA ALA A 904 26.24 19.26 -33.86
C ALA A 904 26.42 20.18 -35.07
N ARG A 905 25.66 21.28 -35.09
CA ARG A 905 25.67 22.30 -36.13
C ARG A 905 25.91 23.66 -35.50
N GLY A 906 26.40 24.61 -36.31
CA GLY A 906 26.64 25.97 -35.88
C GLY A 906 25.33 26.74 -35.60
N PRO A 907 25.44 27.96 -35.07
CA PRO A 907 24.32 28.87 -34.93
C PRO A 907 23.54 29.00 -36.25
N ASN A 908 22.21 29.04 -36.18
CA ASN A 908 21.29 29.03 -37.34
C ASN A 908 21.28 27.73 -38.18
N ASP A 909 21.65 26.58 -37.58
CA ASP A 909 21.64 25.26 -38.24
C ASP A 909 22.66 25.10 -39.39
N GLU A 910 23.69 25.95 -39.38
CA GLU A 910 24.77 25.92 -40.37
C GLU A 910 25.67 24.70 -40.20
N ILE A 911 26.09 24.09 -41.30
CA ILE A 911 27.00 22.93 -41.30
C ILE A 911 28.38 23.41 -40.81
N LEU A 912 29.04 22.65 -39.93
CA LEU A 912 30.36 23.00 -39.43
C LEU A 912 31.46 22.42 -40.35
N ASN A 913 32.31 23.29 -40.87
CA ASN A 913 33.50 22.92 -41.63
C ASN A 913 34.67 22.61 -40.68
N CYS A 914 34.70 21.37 -40.20
CA CYS A 914 35.73 20.88 -39.30
C CYS A 914 36.97 20.32 -40.01
N THR A 915 37.27 20.75 -41.24
CA THR A 915 38.41 20.21 -42.02
C THR A 915 39.77 20.73 -41.58
N ARG A 916 39.83 21.92 -40.97
CA ARG A 916 41.09 22.48 -40.48
C ARG A 916 41.45 21.88 -39.13
N CYS A 917 42.73 21.63 -38.90
CA CYS A 917 43.19 21.10 -37.62
C CYS A 917 42.98 22.06 -36.43
N ASP A 918 42.84 23.37 -36.69
CA ASP A 918 42.52 24.40 -35.70
C ASP A 918 41.01 24.71 -35.59
N SER A 919 40.14 23.97 -36.30
CA SER A 919 38.68 24.17 -36.26
C SER A 919 38.04 24.16 -34.85
N PRO A 920 38.53 23.45 -33.81
CA PRO A 920 37.94 23.52 -32.47
C PRO A 920 37.92 24.95 -31.88
N THR A 921 38.89 25.78 -32.24
CA THR A 921 38.99 27.19 -31.79
C THR A 921 38.63 28.17 -32.90
N ALA A 922 38.97 27.85 -34.15
CA ALA A 922 38.74 28.71 -35.31
C ALA A 922 37.31 28.68 -35.84
N ILE A 923 36.53 27.63 -35.56
CA ILE A 923 35.16 27.43 -36.08
C ILE A 923 34.18 27.24 -34.93
N SER A 924 34.22 26.10 -34.25
CA SER A 924 33.31 25.76 -33.13
C SER A 924 33.94 24.71 -32.24
N VAL A 925 33.62 24.76 -30.94
CA VAL A 925 34.08 23.77 -29.94
C VAL A 925 33.55 22.36 -30.22
N HIS A 926 32.55 22.24 -31.09
CA HIS A 926 32.00 20.96 -31.52
C HIS A 926 32.83 20.28 -32.62
N CYS A 927 33.80 20.98 -33.22
CA CYS A 927 34.74 20.37 -34.14
C CYS A 927 35.82 19.58 -33.39
N MET A 928 36.14 18.40 -33.91
CA MET A 928 37.23 17.55 -33.41
C MET A 928 37.94 16.89 -34.61
N PRO A 929 38.69 17.67 -35.40
CA PRO A 929 39.34 17.19 -36.63
C PRO A 929 40.35 16.06 -36.36
N LEU A 930 40.41 15.07 -37.25
CA LEU A 930 41.36 13.96 -37.15
C LEU A 930 42.61 14.26 -37.98
N LYS A 931 43.76 14.47 -37.32
CA LYS A 931 45.02 14.78 -37.99
C LYS A 931 45.52 13.62 -38.85
N ILE A 932 45.89 13.93 -40.09
CA ILE A 932 46.49 12.99 -41.03
C ILE A 932 47.99 12.88 -40.77
N GLN A 933 48.48 11.65 -40.61
CA GLN A 933 49.89 11.40 -40.31
C GLN A 933 50.76 11.45 -41.57
N PRO A 934 52.08 11.71 -41.46
CA PRO A 934 52.99 11.77 -42.61
C PRO A 934 52.98 10.52 -43.50
N ASN A 935 52.73 9.34 -42.92
CA ASN A 935 52.76 8.05 -43.60
C ASN A 935 51.36 7.52 -43.95
N ASP A 936 50.34 8.39 -44.04
CA ASP A 936 49.00 7.95 -44.45
C ASP A 936 49.02 7.48 -45.91
N PRO A 937 48.50 6.28 -46.21
CA PRO A 937 48.60 5.70 -47.55
C PRO A 937 47.64 6.35 -48.57
N PHE A 938 46.67 7.14 -48.13
CA PHE A 938 45.64 7.72 -49.00
C PHE A 938 45.67 9.25 -49.07
N PHE A 939 46.03 9.93 -47.98
CA PHE A 939 45.95 11.39 -47.91
C PHE A 939 47.31 12.02 -47.57
N PRO A 940 47.74 13.10 -48.26
CA PRO A 940 48.93 13.84 -47.86
C PRO A 940 48.72 14.51 -46.49
N SER A 941 49.76 14.51 -45.66
CA SER A 941 49.71 15.06 -44.28
C SER A 941 49.60 16.59 -44.21
N LYS A 942 49.83 17.28 -45.32
CA LYS A 942 49.74 18.74 -45.47
C LYS A 942 49.00 19.11 -46.76
N TYR A 943 48.41 20.29 -46.78
CA TYR A 943 47.94 20.95 -48.00
C TYR A 943 49.13 21.56 -48.77
N ASP A 944 48.89 22.00 -50.01
CA ASP A 944 49.91 22.60 -50.88
C ASP A 944 50.52 23.89 -50.29
N ASP A 945 49.80 24.57 -49.40
CA ASP A 945 50.25 25.76 -48.66
C ASP A 945 51.11 25.42 -47.41
N GLY A 946 51.38 24.14 -47.16
CA GLY A 946 52.17 23.66 -46.03
C GLY A 946 51.39 23.51 -44.71
N THR A 947 50.11 23.85 -44.66
CA THR A 947 49.28 23.70 -43.46
C THR A 947 48.93 22.22 -43.20
N PRO A 948 48.82 21.78 -41.93
CA PRO A 948 48.47 20.39 -41.60
C PRO A 948 47.07 20.02 -42.13
N ARG A 949 46.96 18.81 -42.71
CA ARG A 949 45.69 18.29 -43.21
C ARG A 949 44.97 17.47 -42.13
N CYS A 950 43.67 17.68 -42.00
CA CYS A 950 42.81 16.93 -41.09
C CYS A 950 41.55 16.40 -41.81
N LEU A 951 41.02 15.26 -41.35
CA LEU A 951 39.70 14.79 -41.75
C LEU A 951 38.63 15.47 -40.88
N PRO A 952 37.51 15.90 -41.48
CA PRO A 952 36.46 16.59 -40.75
C PRO A 952 35.72 15.62 -39.81
N PHE A 953 35.53 16.05 -38.57
CA PHE A 953 34.68 15.35 -37.63
C PHE A 953 34.04 16.37 -36.67
N ALA A 954 32.72 16.31 -36.58
CA ALA A 954 31.91 17.12 -35.67
C ALA A 954 31.24 16.19 -34.66
N ARG A 955 31.23 16.59 -33.39
CA ARG A 955 30.69 15.78 -32.30
C ARG A 955 29.16 15.62 -32.43
N SER A 956 28.62 14.50 -32.00
CA SER A 956 27.17 14.24 -31.94
C SER A 956 26.47 15.20 -30.99
N LEU A 957 25.18 15.44 -31.23
CA LEU A 957 24.33 16.33 -30.45
C LEU A 957 24.12 15.80 -29.02
N LEU A 958 23.99 16.71 -28.06
CA LEU A 958 23.79 16.39 -26.64
C LEU A 958 22.33 15.97 -26.36
N GLY A 959 22.15 15.00 -25.47
CA GLY A 959 20.83 14.50 -25.09
C GLY A 959 20.61 14.26 -23.59
N GLN A 960 21.59 14.55 -22.71
CA GLN A 960 21.40 14.39 -21.26
C GLN A 960 20.35 15.37 -20.71
N LEU A 961 19.51 14.87 -19.81
CA LEU A 961 18.50 15.64 -19.08
C LEU A 961 18.76 15.67 -17.57
N SER A 962 19.95 15.27 -17.16
CA SER A 962 20.47 15.35 -15.79
C SER A 962 21.79 16.13 -15.79
N LEU A 963 22.27 16.51 -14.60
CA LEU A 963 23.66 16.92 -14.44
C LEU A 963 24.61 15.71 -14.60
N GLY A 964 25.90 15.97 -14.75
CA GLY A 964 26.92 14.94 -14.93
C GLY A 964 27.43 14.82 -16.36
N TYR A 965 27.65 13.59 -16.80
CA TYR A 965 28.39 13.32 -18.03
C TYR A 965 27.54 13.50 -19.30
N ARG A 966 28.23 13.75 -20.41
CA ARG A 966 27.67 13.86 -21.75
C ARG A 966 27.02 12.56 -22.20
N ASN A 967 25.78 12.66 -22.67
CA ASN A 967 25.09 11.59 -23.39
C ASN A 967 24.73 12.05 -24.81
N GLN A 968 24.83 11.14 -25.78
CA GLN A 968 24.44 11.41 -27.17
C GLN A 968 22.94 11.26 -27.34
N LEU A 969 22.31 12.20 -28.05
CA LEU A 969 20.88 12.14 -28.35
C LEU A 969 20.57 11.05 -29.39
N ASN A 970 19.45 10.35 -29.21
CA ASN A 970 18.79 9.57 -30.24
C ASN A 970 17.50 10.25 -30.70
N GLN A 971 17.34 10.52 -32.01
CA GLN A 971 16.14 11.15 -32.56
C GLN A 971 15.11 10.16 -33.14
N LEU A 972 15.30 8.87 -32.88
CA LEU A 972 14.40 7.77 -33.20
C LEU A 972 13.90 7.08 -31.94
N THR A 973 12.80 6.34 -32.08
CA THR A 973 12.29 5.43 -31.06
C THR A 973 13.17 4.18 -30.98
N ALA A 974 13.34 3.62 -29.78
CA ALA A 974 14.18 2.44 -29.52
C ALA A 974 13.41 1.26 -28.94
#